data_AF-A0A938MXP4-F1
#
_entry.id   AF-A0A938MXP4-F1
#
_cell.length_a   1.000
_cell.length_b   1.000
_cell.length_c   1.000
_cell.angle_alpha   90.00
_cell.angle_beta   90.00
_cell.angle_gamma   90.00
#
_symmetry.space_group_name_H-M   'P 1'
#
loop_
_entity.id
_entity.type
_entity.pdbx_description
1 polymer ?
#
loop_
_entity_poly.entity_id
_entity_poly.type
_entity_poly.pdbx_seq_one_letter_code
_entity_poly.pdbx_strand_id
1 'polypeptide(L)'
;MKHAITLLTALLLAPPVLLAEDAGEPKTFPGIAVKVNRPPGFPRPSSVCFSSRWKRPINSQDPHDTFEAAAGFHATGFYWINGPDQEWFRDIKRRGYTVQGWLSTILPDELFGHTRDKGRLTNSSGQVIVAPWMKAPWGVWGCLNSPEYRAVYLDYVKMYLDAGCDSLHMDDPGVNYTAVQWGGCYCPHCKAKAARLGKSPPDIQKDSTEEFYRYIRAEMNAYAKRHVPFSCNSHPGNRYFFADSFDFGLAELDHTTPYGFYRAIRDAERLGKAQMFTFRSESVAETRRVIALAYACGSHIIVPWDVYMPGPSAPRYFGKPEEYADLYGFARACAAYLDDYEDAAFLIPEAPDERYPVEPLAVFGGPRNLNLFVRAVPGNPEAPVVIHCLDMSETPKPFRLRINPATFYGDRPVTIDLLTPPRYDRTAHDRAEQTKDFSALATRQRLAAGYVTEVDVPGIEPWGLVVIAPAAGMAKQVWPPSIIPGGASQYSPSLTVNLACATKGTVIRYTTDGTEPAVSSAVYDSPLIITGDTTVKARAFTQEATSACATAAFRKMANSPKAISPETAAGLCLWLRADDLLSSHKPGDRIAQWPAKIGPAMVAEPVKLANGAIATAPVLEGAAINQKPAVRFSNGSDLLVIPDFANKHLGGAFTVFMVTRAEDGLFGACGNARNGNGGIPRLYLMRDALFYNASSVKVGAAPGTAALLSFAHDGGSTIAAYLNSNRTATGSGADFAAVGRFGGGHFAIPFWCGNEYHGGDVAEIIAFERHLTAGEREGIEQYLAEKYHLRVSRQWR
;
A
#
# COMPACT_ATOMS: atom_id res chain seq x y z
N MET A 1 -12.88 31.48 59.66
CA MET A 1 -13.24 30.27 58.90
C MET A 1 -14.78 30.22 58.79
N LYS A 2 -15.55 30.97 57.98
CA LYS A 2 -15.41 31.74 56.74
C LYS A 2 -14.85 30.95 55.54
N HIS A 3 -15.78 30.67 54.62
CA HIS A 3 -15.68 30.11 53.27
C HIS A 3 -16.07 28.62 53.14
N ALA A 4 -16.94 28.38 52.16
CA ALA A 4 -17.57 27.12 51.74
C ALA A 4 -18.80 26.68 52.54
N ILE A 5 -19.96 27.30 52.24
CA ILE A 5 -21.30 26.69 52.05
C ILE A 5 -22.23 27.85 51.68
N THR A 6 -22.22 28.26 50.41
CA THR A 6 -23.30 29.02 49.76
C THR A 6 -23.11 28.89 48.25
N LEU A 7 -24.21 28.83 47.49
CA LEU A 7 -24.34 28.49 46.07
C LEU A 7 -24.26 26.99 45.74
N LEU A 8 -25.29 26.27 46.19
CA LEU A 8 -25.72 25.01 45.57
C LEU A 8 -27.20 25.12 45.22
N THR A 9 -27.57 26.08 44.36
CA THR A 9 -28.87 26.18 43.66
C THR A 9 -28.92 27.46 42.81
N ALA A 10 -28.44 27.40 41.57
CA ALA A 10 -28.87 28.23 40.43
C ALA A 10 -27.89 28.05 39.26
N LEU A 11 -28.07 27.00 38.44
CA LEU A 11 -27.64 26.95 37.03
C LEU A 11 -28.25 25.67 36.40
N LEU A 12 -29.58 25.66 36.35
CA LEU A 12 -30.34 24.89 35.37
C LEU A 12 -30.69 25.88 34.24
N LEU A 13 -30.50 25.43 32.99
CA LEU A 13 -30.80 26.08 31.71
C LEU A 13 -29.66 26.92 31.08
N ALA A 14 -28.66 26.22 30.55
CA ALA A 14 -28.01 26.62 29.31
C ALA A 14 -27.98 25.38 28.39
N PRO A 15 -28.32 25.49 27.08
CA PRO A 15 -28.22 24.38 26.15
C PRO A 15 -26.76 23.90 26.10
N PRO A 16 -26.50 22.61 25.77
CA PRO A 16 -25.14 22.14 25.62
C PRO A 16 -24.48 22.95 24.51
N VAL A 17 -23.54 23.82 24.90
CA VAL A 17 -22.50 24.27 23.99
C VAL A 17 -21.72 23.00 23.67
N LEU A 18 -22.02 22.41 22.50
CA LEU A 18 -21.10 21.50 21.86
C LEU A 18 -19.76 22.22 21.83
N LEU A 19 -18.81 21.69 22.60
CA LEU A 19 -17.41 22.05 22.46
C LEU A 19 -17.08 21.86 20.99
N ALA A 20 -16.90 22.96 20.28
CA ALA A 20 -16.15 22.96 19.04
C ALA A 20 -14.80 22.35 19.42
N GLU A 21 -14.57 21.11 19.00
CA GLU A 21 -13.23 20.56 18.97
C GLU A 21 -12.33 21.61 18.32
N ASP A 22 -11.14 21.84 18.90
CA ASP A 22 -10.07 22.64 18.31
C ASP A 22 -9.83 22.12 16.87
N ALA A 23 -10.53 22.70 15.91
CA ALA A 23 -10.24 22.53 14.50
C ALA A 23 -8.96 23.34 14.26
N GLY A 24 -7.82 22.73 14.58
CA GLY A 24 -6.50 23.28 14.24
C GLY A 24 -6.48 23.76 12.78
N GLU A 25 -5.59 24.70 12.47
CA GLU A 25 -5.50 25.29 11.13
C GLU A 25 -5.58 24.22 10.02
N PRO A 26 -6.25 24.51 8.88
CA PRO A 26 -6.37 23.56 7.78
C PRO A 26 -4.98 23.07 7.36
N LYS A 27 -4.77 21.76 7.40
CA LYS A 27 -3.50 21.18 6.96
C LYS A 27 -3.30 21.48 5.47
N THR A 28 -2.18 22.08 5.11
CA THR A 28 -1.78 22.34 3.71
C THR A 28 -0.97 21.18 3.16
N PHE A 29 -0.93 20.99 1.84
CA PHE A 29 -0.11 19.91 1.25
C PHE A 29 1.38 20.02 1.59
N PRO A 30 2.03 21.20 1.51
CA PRO A 30 3.44 21.33 1.92
C PRO A 30 3.67 21.04 3.41
N GLY A 31 2.68 21.30 4.28
CA GLY A 31 2.75 21.01 5.71
C GLY A 31 2.58 19.52 6.05
N ILE A 32 1.95 18.74 5.17
CA ILE A 32 1.80 17.28 5.32
C ILE A 32 2.93 16.52 4.66
N ALA A 33 3.43 17.01 3.52
CA ALA A 33 4.49 16.33 2.78
C ALA A 33 5.74 16.18 3.65
N VAL A 34 6.25 14.95 3.75
CA VAL A 34 7.44 14.63 4.52
C VAL A 34 8.54 14.17 3.58
N LYS A 35 9.75 14.68 3.78
CA LYS A 35 10.92 14.28 3.00
C LYS A 35 11.26 12.82 3.26
N VAL A 36 11.30 12.02 2.21
CA VAL A 36 11.68 10.62 2.28
C VAL A 36 13.20 10.50 2.33
N ASN A 37 13.71 9.69 3.25
CA ASN A 37 15.13 9.40 3.32
C ASN A 37 15.54 8.47 2.17
N ARG A 38 16.05 9.05 1.07
CA ARG A 38 16.64 8.31 -0.04
C ARG A 38 18.16 8.28 0.13
N PRO A 39 18.80 7.11 0.31
CA PRO A 39 20.24 7.03 0.48
C PRO A 39 20.96 7.48 -0.82
N PRO A 40 22.23 7.93 -0.73
CA PRO A 40 23.07 8.12 -1.92
C PRO A 40 22.98 6.86 -2.81
N GLY A 41 22.90 6.97 -4.13
CA GLY A 41 22.79 5.79 -5.01
C GLY A 41 21.39 5.16 -5.12
N PHE A 42 20.38 5.59 -4.35
CA PHE A 42 18.99 5.41 -4.75
C PHE A 42 18.67 6.41 -5.88
N PRO A 43 17.93 6.00 -6.94
CA PRO A 43 17.57 6.89 -8.03
C PRO A 43 16.80 8.12 -7.55
N ARG A 44 17.07 9.27 -8.17
CA ARG A 44 16.21 10.45 -7.99
C ARG A 44 14.82 10.17 -8.56
N PRO A 45 13.75 10.83 -8.09
CA PRO A 45 12.40 10.62 -8.61
C PRO A 45 12.29 10.70 -10.16
N SER A 46 13.02 11.59 -10.82
CA SER A 46 13.04 11.69 -12.30
C SER A 46 13.98 10.70 -13.02
N SER A 47 14.73 9.89 -12.28
CA SER A 47 15.71 8.94 -12.85
C SER A 47 15.03 7.79 -13.58
N VAL A 48 15.61 7.39 -14.72
CA VAL A 48 15.22 6.17 -15.43
C VAL A 48 16.18 5.05 -15.03
N CYS A 49 15.64 4.01 -14.41
CA CYS A 49 16.39 2.86 -13.89
C CYS A 49 16.41 1.75 -14.93
N PHE A 50 17.58 1.40 -15.44
CA PHE A 50 17.73 0.36 -16.45
C PHE A 50 18.44 -0.85 -15.86
N SER A 51 18.13 -2.05 -16.33
CA SER A 51 18.93 -3.24 -16.04
C SER A 51 19.13 -4.01 -17.32
N SER A 52 20.37 -4.29 -17.66
CA SER A 52 20.66 -5.24 -18.72
C SER A 52 20.86 -6.65 -18.19
N ARG A 53 20.82 -6.85 -16.86
CA ARG A 53 21.26 -8.02 -16.09
C ARG A 53 22.69 -8.51 -16.35
N TRP A 54 23.15 -8.51 -17.61
CA TRP A 54 24.44 -8.92 -18.16
C TRP A 54 24.88 -7.93 -19.24
N LYS A 55 26.15 -8.00 -19.65
CA LYS A 55 26.62 -7.27 -20.85
C LYS A 55 26.03 -7.92 -22.11
N ARG A 56 25.41 -7.11 -22.97
CA ARG A 56 24.93 -7.50 -24.30
C ARG A 56 25.62 -6.70 -25.41
N PRO A 57 25.95 -7.33 -26.56
CA PRO A 57 25.59 -8.71 -26.93
C PRO A 57 26.38 -9.76 -26.15
N ILE A 58 25.72 -10.83 -25.73
CA ILE A 58 26.35 -11.95 -25.00
C ILE A 58 27.25 -12.78 -25.94
N ASN A 59 26.84 -12.89 -27.20
CA ASN A 59 27.58 -13.57 -28.27
C ASN A 59 27.17 -12.98 -29.64
N SER A 60 27.74 -13.47 -30.74
CA SER A 60 27.48 -12.94 -32.08
C SER A 60 26.04 -13.12 -32.59
N GLN A 61 25.21 -13.91 -31.91
CA GLN A 61 23.79 -14.12 -32.24
C GLN A 61 22.85 -13.27 -31.38
N ASP A 62 23.34 -12.66 -30.30
CA ASP A 62 22.55 -11.77 -29.46
C ASP A 62 22.31 -10.45 -30.21
N PRO A 63 21.05 -10.12 -30.58
CA PRO A 63 20.77 -8.94 -31.39
C PRO A 63 20.75 -7.65 -30.57
N HIS A 64 20.97 -7.72 -29.27
CA HIS A 64 20.78 -6.61 -28.34
C HIS A 64 22.10 -5.93 -27.98
N ASP A 65 22.11 -4.59 -28.00
CA ASP A 65 23.19 -3.77 -27.45
C ASP A 65 22.71 -3.07 -26.16
N THR A 66 23.51 -3.21 -25.10
CA THR A 66 23.17 -2.68 -23.78
C THR A 66 23.08 -1.15 -23.74
N PHE A 67 24.02 -0.47 -24.40
CA PHE A 67 24.11 0.99 -24.35
C PHE A 67 23.16 1.66 -25.33
N GLU A 68 22.91 1.03 -26.48
CA GLU A 68 21.86 1.47 -27.41
C GLU A 68 20.48 1.40 -26.74
N ALA A 69 20.15 0.27 -26.09
CA ALA A 69 18.89 0.12 -25.38
C ALA A 69 18.77 1.13 -24.22
N ALA A 70 19.80 1.27 -23.40
CA ALA A 70 19.81 2.23 -22.30
C ALA A 70 19.61 3.69 -22.78
N ALA A 71 20.25 4.08 -23.89
CA ALA A 71 20.07 5.39 -24.50
C ALA A 71 18.63 5.57 -25.04
N GLY A 72 18.07 4.55 -25.69
CA GLY A 72 16.70 4.57 -26.24
C GLY A 72 15.61 4.76 -25.18
N PHE A 73 15.87 4.41 -23.92
CA PHE A 73 14.97 4.65 -22.80
C PHE A 73 15.33 5.88 -21.96
N HIS A 74 16.37 6.64 -22.32
CA HIS A 74 16.90 7.75 -21.52
C HIS A 74 17.35 7.34 -20.12
N ALA A 75 17.98 6.16 -20.02
CA ALA A 75 18.49 5.64 -18.76
C ALA A 75 19.42 6.64 -18.05
N THR A 76 19.38 6.59 -16.72
CA THR A 76 20.26 7.40 -15.85
C THR A 76 21.14 6.52 -14.96
N GLY A 77 20.82 5.24 -14.86
CA GLY A 77 21.55 4.29 -14.05
C GLY A 77 21.27 2.85 -14.41
N PHE A 78 22.24 2.00 -14.11
CA PHE A 78 22.17 0.55 -14.22
C PHE A 78 21.98 -0.07 -12.84
N TYR A 79 20.88 -0.79 -12.67
CA TYR A 79 20.47 -1.38 -11.40
C TYR A 79 20.41 -2.91 -11.51
N TRP A 80 20.76 -3.59 -10.43
CA TRP A 80 20.71 -5.05 -10.35
C TRP A 80 21.47 -5.79 -11.47
N ILE A 81 22.64 -5.29 -11.88
CA ILE A 81 23.41 -5.87 -12.99
C ILE A 81 24.58 -6.74 -12.51
N ASN A 82 24.84 -7.80 -13.26
CA ASN A 82 26.07 -8.58 -13.19
C ASN A 82 26.89 -8.35 -14.47
N GLY A 83 28.20 -8.50 -14.38
CA GLY A 83 29.12 -8.17 -15.46
C GLY A 83 30.14 -9.26 -15.74
N PRO A 84 30.74 -9.24 -16.94
CA PRO A 84 31.74 -10.22 -17.35
C PRO A 84 33.12 -9.95 -16.73
N ASP A 85 33.39 -8.69 -16.38
CA ASP A 85 34.66 -8.21 -15.85
C ASP A 85 34.46 -6.87 -15.11
N GLN A 86 35.51 -6.37 -14.44
CA GLN A 86 35.50 -5.06 -13.80
C GLN A 86 35.47 -3.88 -14.78
N GLU A 87 36.04 -4.05 -15.97
CA GLU A 87 36.21 -2.95 -16.92
C GLU A 87 34.87 -2.49 -17.51
N TRP A 88 33.93 -3.41 -17.66
CA TRP A 88 32.58 -3.09 -18.09
C TRP A 88 31.85 -2.15 -17.12
N PHE A 89 31.98 -2.37 -15.80
CA PHE A 89 31.43 -1.45 -14.80
C PHE A 89 32.10 -0.08 -14.86
N ARG A 90 33.43 -0.04 -15.06
CA ARG A 90 34.14 1.24 -15.28
C ARG A 90 33.65 1.96 -16.53
N ASP A 91 33.33 1.23 -17.60
CA ASP A 91 32.78 1.81 -18.82
C ASP A 91 31.40 2.43 -18.60
N ILE A 92 30.52 1.75 -17.86
CA ILE A 92 29.23 2.30 -17.44
C ILE A 92 29.42 3.62 -16.68
N LYS A 93 30.35 3.66 -15.71
CA LYS A 93 30.66 4.87 -14.95
C LYS A 93 31.23 5.99 -15.82
N ARG A 94 32.16 5.70 -16.72
CA ARG A 94 32.75 6.71 -17.64
C ARG A 94 31.71 7.35 -18.55
N ARG A 95 30.63 6.62 -18.88
CA ARG A 95 29.48 7.13 -19.65
C ARG A 95 28.52 7.99 -18.83
N GLY A 96 28.76 8.16 -17.53
CA GLY A 96 27.99 9.04 -16.65
C GLY A 96 26.80 8.38 -15.96
N TYR A 97 26.64 7.06 -16.06
CA TYR A 97 25.57 6.35 -15.39
C TYR A 97 25.88 6.11 -13.91
N THR A 98 24.83 6.07 -13.09
CA THR A 98 24.90 5.38 -11.80
C THR A 98 24.95 3.87 -12.02
N VAL A 99 25.61 3.12 -11.15
CA VAL A 99 25.76 1.67 -11.31
C VAL A 99 25.62 0.94 -9.98
N GLN A 100 24.85 -0.14 -10.00
CA GLN A 100 24.64 -1.03 -8.87
C GLN A 100 25.03 -2.46 -9.23
N GLY A 101 26.01 -3.00 -8.49
CA GLY A 101 26.47 -4.38 -8.66
C GLY A 101 25.54 -5.40 -7.99
N TRP A 102 25.39 -6.56 -8.62
CA TRP A 102 24.63 -7.69 -8.11
C TRP A 102 25.47 -8.59 -7.19
N LEU A 103 24.92 -8.94 -6.03
CA LEU A 103 25.45 -9.94 -5.12
C LEU A 103 24.38 -11.00 -4.87
N SER A 104 24.82 -12.22 -4.57
CA SER A 104 23.99 -13.31 -4.08
C SER A 104 24.88 -14.25 -3.27
N THR A 105 24.31 -15.32 -2.69
CA THR A 105 25.11 -16.38 -2.05
C THR A 105 25.46 -17.53 -2.98
N ILE A 106 25.05 -17.48 -4.25
CA ILE A 106 25.43 -18.46 -5.27
C ILE A 106 26.75 -18.12 -5.99
N LEU A 107 27.51 -17.14 -5.45
CA LEU A 107 28.75 -16.68 -6.07
C LEU A 107 29.75 -17.84 -6.26
N PRO A 108 30.41 -17.92 -7.43
CA PRO A 108 31.55 -18.81 -7.66
C PRO A 108 32.71 -18.56 -6.69
N ASP A 109 33.59 -19.54 -6.54
CA ASP A 109 34.76 -19.49 -5.63
C ASP A 109 35.85 -18.49 -6.06
N GLU A 110 35.81 -18.07 -7.33
CA GLU A 110 36.75 -17.16 -7.97
C GLU A 110 35.96 -16.14 -8.80
N LEU A 111 36.43 -14.90 -8.86
CA LEU A 111 35.81 -13.84 -9.66
C LEU A 111 35.59 -14.31 -11.09
N PHE A 112 34.34 -14.25 -11.55
CA PHE A 112 33.89 -14.72 -12.88
C PHE A 112 34.12 -16.21 -13.18
N GLY A 113 34.44 -17.02 -12.16
CA GLY A 113 34.65 -18.45 -12.29
C GLY A 113 33.36 -19.28 -12.35
N HIS A 114 33.52 -20.60 -12.28
CA HIS A 114 32.40 -21.55 -12.37
C HIS A 114 32.31 -22.56 -11.22
N THR A 115 33.35 -22.67 -10.39
CA THR A 115 33.46 -23.59 -9.25
C THR A 115 32.72 -23.08 -8.02
N ARG A 116 32.17 -24.00 -7.21
CA ARG A 116 31.37 -23.69 -6.01
C ARG A 116 31.60 -24.71 -4.90
N ASP A 117 32.83 -24.81 -4.43
CA ASP A 117 33.28 -25.79 -3.45
C ASP A 117 33.58 -25.17 -2.08
N LYS A 118 33.97 -23.89 -2.05
CA LYS A 118 34.35 -23.22 -0.80
C LYS A 118 33.13 -22.89 0.07
N GLY A 119 33.06 -23.51 1.24
CA GLY A 119 32.20 -23.05 2.34
C GLY A 119 30.69 -23.13 2.06
N ARG A 120 30.21 -24.20 1.45
CA ARG A 120 28.80 -24.32 0.98
C ARG A 120 27.82 -24.80 2.05
N LEU A 121 26.54 -24.48 1.85
CA LEU A 121 25.44 -24.99 2.65
C LEU A 121 25.27 -26.49 2.44
N THR A 122 25.12 -27.23 3.54
CA THR A 122 24.87 -28.68 3.50
C THR A 122 23.70 -29.06 4.39
N ASN A 123 22.97 -30.11 3.96
CA ASN A 123 21.96 -30.76 4.79
C ASN A 123 22.60 -31.68 5.85
N SER A 124 21.79 -32.30 6.70
CA SER A 124 22.26 -33.22 7.75
C SER A 124 23.05 -34.42 7.24
N SER A 125 22.86 -34.81 5.97
CA SER A 125 23.58 -35.90 5.31
C SER A 125 24.88 -35.45 4.65
N GLY A 126 25.23 -34.16 4.73
CA GLY A 126 26.43 -33.58 4.13
C GLY A 126 26.30 -33.22 2.65
N GLN A 127 25.11 -33.36 2.05
CA GLN A 127 24.87 -32.98 0.65
C GLN A 127 24.67 -31.47 0.54
N VAL A 128 25.19 -30.87 -0.53
CA VAL A 128 25.03 -29.43 -0.77
C VAL A 128 23.57 -29.05 -1.01
N ILE A 129 23.18 -27.88 -0.53
CA ILE A 129 21.83 -27.33 -0.76
C ILE A 129 21.86 -26.45 -2.00
N VAL A 130 20.96 -26.75 -2.93
CA VAL A 130 20.78 -26.03 -4.19
C VAL A 130 19.42 -25.33 -4.17
N ALA A 131 19.38 -24.07 -4.59
CA ALA A 131 18.13 -23.34 -4.77
C ALA A 131 17.18 -24.13 -5.70
N PRO A 132 15.95 -24.50 -5.28
CA PRO A 132 15.07 -25.40 -6.05
C PRO A 132 14.69 -24.92 -7.44
N TRP A 133 14.69 -23.60 -7.66
CA TRP A 133 14.38 -22.96 -8.93
C TRP A 133 15.60 -22.79 -9.85
N MET A 134 16.80 -23.19 -9.41
CA MET A 134 18.03 -23.08 -10.17
C MET A 134 18.60 -24.46 -10.53
N LYS A 135 19.30 -24.54 -11.67
CA LYS A 135 19.98 -25.79 -12.09
C LYS A 135 21.32 -25.91 -11.39
N ALA A 136 21.62 -27.09 -10.82
CA ALA A 136 22.98 -27.43 -10.40
C ALA A 136 23.92 -27.45 -11.62
N PRO A 137 25.21 -27.04 -11.50
CA PRO A 137 25.88 -26.61 -10.27
C PRO A 137 25.71 -25.12 -9.93
N TRP A 138 24.93 -24.35 -10.70
CA TRP A 138 24.83 -22.89 -10.55
C TRP A 138 24.16 -22.42 -9.25
N GLY A 139 23.18 -23.18 -8.73
CA GLY A 139 22.36 -22.80 -7.58
C GLY A 139 22.91 -23.16 -6.20
N VAL A 140 24.19 -23.55 -6.06
CA VAL A 140 24.75 -23.98 -4.78
C VAL A 140 25.01 -22.78 -3.86
N TRP A 141 24.27 -22.70 -2.75
CA TRP A 141 24.39 -21.60 -1.79
C TRP A 141 25.64 -21.72 -0.91
N GLY A 142 26.32 -20.58 -0.71
CA GLY A 142 27.37 -20.42 0.28
C GLY A 142 26.83 -20.30 1.70
N CYS A 143 27.57 -20.84 2.66
CA CYS A 143 27.23 -20.78 4.06
C CYS A 143 27.70 -19.48 4.70
N LEU A 144 26.77 -18.68 5.23
CA LEU A 144 27.06 -17.40 5.88
C LEU A 144 27.91 -17.51 7.17
N ASN A 145 28.09 -18.71 7.73
CA ASN A 145 28.96 -18.98 8.88
C ASN A 145 30.36 -19.50 8.49
N SER A 146 30.62 -19.80 7.22
CA SER A 146 31.93 -20.26 6.74
C SER A 146 32.88 -19.07 6.51
N PRO A 147 34.06 -19.04 7.17
CA PRO A 147 35.08 -18.03 6.88
C PRO A 147 35.54 -18.05 5.42
N GLU A 148 35.64 -19.23 4.81
CA GLU A 148 36.04 -19.42 3.42
C GLU A 148 35.03 -18.77 2.47
N TYR A 149 33.74 -18.99 2.70
CA TYR A 149 32.70 -18.38 1.89
C TYR A 149 32.57 -16.87 2.14
N ARG A 150 32.75 -16.41 3.38
CA ARG A 150 32.81 -14.96 3.70
C ARG A 150 33.94 -14.27 2.93
N ALA A 151 35.10 -14.92 2.79
CA ALA A 151 36.21 -14.39 1.98
C ALA A 151 35.83 -14.28 0.50
N VAL A 152 35.24 -15.34 -0.08
CA VAL A 152 34.71 -15.31 -1.45
C VAL A 152 33.74 -14.14 -1.64
N TYR A 153 32.76 -13.98 -0.75
CA TYR A 153 31.78 -12.90 -0.85
C TYR A 153 32.44 -11.52 -0.80
N LEU A 154 33.44 -11.32 0.07
CA LEU A 154 34.17 -10.06 0.17
C LEU A 154 35.01 -9.74 -1.07
N ASP A 155 35.56 -10.74 -1.76
CA ASP A 155 36.30 -10.51 -3.00
C ASP A 155 35.40 -9.91 -4.09
N TYR A 156 34.14 -10.35 -4.19
CA TYR A 156 33.14 -9.75 -5.07
C TYR A 156 32.74 -8.34 -4.64
N VAL A 157 32.55 -8.11 -3.34
CA VAL A 157 32.27 -6.75 -2.81
C VAL A 157 33.40 -5.79 -3.21
N LYS A 158 34.66 -6.17 -2.95
CA LYS A 158 35.83 -5.35 -3.30
C LYS A 158 35.94 -5.12 -4.80
N MET A 159 35.74 -6.16 -5.60
CA MET A 159 35.71 -6.07 -7.06
C MET A 159 34.73 -4.99 -7.55
N TYR A 160 33.49 -4.98 -7.03
CA TYR A 160 32.49 -4.00 -7.48
C TYR A 160 32.85 -2.58 -7.05
N LEU A 161 33.39 -2.43 -5.84
CA LEU A 161 33.83 -1.14 -5.33
C LEU A 161 35.04 -0.57 -6.08
N ASP A 162 36.04 -1.41 -6.39
CA ASP A 162 37.20 -1.04 -7.20
C ASP A 162 36.81 -0.70 -8.64
N ALA A 163 35.70 -1.25 -9.13
CA ALA A 163 35.12 -0.91 -10.42
C ALA A 163 34.27 0.38 -10.39
N GLY A 164 34.07 0.99 -9.22
CA GLY A 164 33.37 2.26 -9.05
C GLY A 164 31.87 2.15 -8.85
N CYS A 165 31.35 1.00 -8.40
CA CYS A 165 29.92 0.85 -8.13
C CYS A 165 29.42 1.81 -7.04
N ASP A 166 28.28 2.46 -7.31
CA ASP A 166 27.70 3.45 -6.39
C ASP A 166 27.00 2.76 -5.22
N SER A 167 26.33 1.63 -5.50
CA SER A 167 25.63 0.78 -4.53
C SER A 167 25.78 -0.70 -4.89
N LEU A 168 25.41 -1.59 -3.97
CA LEU A 168 25.31 -3.04 -4.23
C LEU A 168 23.89 -3.54 -3.94
N HIS A 169 23.50 -4.65 -4.57
CA HIS A 169 22.19 -5.28 -4.41
C HIS A 169 22.34 -6.75 -4.02
N MET A 170 21.78 -7.13 -2.87
CA MET A 170 21.70 -8.52 -2.42
C MET A 170 20.46 -9.22 -2.95
N ASP A 171 20.67 -10.16 -3.85
CA ASP A 171 19.65 -11.07 -4.36
C ASP A 171 19.48 -12.25 -3.41
N ASP A 172 18.22 -12.65 -3.17
CA ASP A 172 17.83 -13.69 -2.20
C ASP A 172 18.37 -13.49 -0.77
N PRO A 173 17.95 -12.47 0.00
CA PRO A 173 18.59 -12.14 1.28
C PRO A 173 18.39 -13.18 2.41
N GLY A 174 17.44 -14.10 2.31
CA GLY A 174 17.16 -15.07 3.39
C GLY A 174 18.23 -16.16 3.57
N VAL A 175 18.75 -16.70 2.47
CA VAL A 175 19.77 -17.75 2.36
C VAL A 175 19.79 -18.77 3.52
N ASN A 176 20.68 -18.65 4.51
CA ASN A 176 20.81 -19.60 5.62
C ASN A 176 19.49 -19.78 6.39
N TYR A 177 18.75 -18.69 6.59
CA TYR A 177 17.47 -18.70 7.30
C TYR A 177 16.43 -19.53 6.53
N THR A 178 16.34 -19.34 5.21
CA THR A 178 15.42 -20.10 4.37
C THR A 178 15.91 -21.53 4.11
N ALA A 179 17.23 -21.76 4.10
CA ALA A 179 17.87 -23.07 3.92
C ALA A 179 17.39 -24.15 4.90
N VAL A 180 16.86 -23.74 6.06
CA VAL A 180 16.23 -24.63 7.06
C VAL A 180 15.10 -25.44 6.46
N GLN A 181 14.34 -24.87 5.52
CA GLN A 181 13.26 -25.57 4.83
C GLN A 181 13.74 -26.77 4.00
N TRP A 182 15.03 -26.76 3.62
CA TRP A 182 15.69 -27.85 2.88
C TRP A 182 16.68 -28.64 3.75
N GLY A 183 16.46 -28.63 5.08
CA GLY A 183 17.22 -29.44 6.03
C GLY A 183 18.63 -28.92 6.32
N GLY A 184 18.92 -27.65 6.02
CA GLY A 184 20.21 -27.00 6.27
C GLY A 184 20.18 -25.95 7.38
N CYS A 185 21.32 -25.45 7.85
CA CYS A 185 22.68 -25.79 7.45
C CYS A 185 23.38 -26.65 8.52
N TYR A 186 23.93 -27.80 8.13
CA TYR A 186 24.68 -28.71 8.99
C TYR A 186 26.18 -28.77 8.64
N CYS A 187 26.71 -27.74 7.97
CA CYS A 187 28.14 -27.65 7.71
C CYS A 187 28.94 -27.60 9.02
N PRO A 188 30.26 -27.93 9.01
CA PRO A 188 31.09 -27.92 10.21
C PRO A 188 31.02 -26.62 11.01
N HIS A 189 30.97 -25.46 10.36
CA HIS A 189 30.89 -24.15 11.02
C HIS A 189 29.55 -23.91 11.73
N CYS A 190 28.43 -24.28 11.09
CA CYS A 190 27.11 -24.18 11.70
C CYS A 190 26.97 -25.14 12.89
N LYS A 191 27.47 -26.38 12.77
CA LYS A 191 27.50 -27.34 13.89
C LYS A 191 28.33 -26.82 15.06
N ALA A 192 29.51 -26.26 14.79
CA ALA A 192 30.36 -25.69 15.83
C ALA A 192 29.72 -24.48 16.53
N LYS A 193 29.13 -23.55 15.76
CA LYS A 193 28.43 -22.38 16.32
C LYS A 193 27.22 -22.79 17.15
N ALA A 194 26.42 -23.73 16.65
CA ALA A 194 25.25 -24.27 17.35
C ALA A 194 25.63 -24.93 18.68
N ALA A 195 26.68 -25.77 18.67
CA ALA A 195 27.21 -26.40 19.89
C ALA A 195 27.66 -25.38 20.94
N ARG A 196 28.35 -24.31 20.55
CA ARG A 196 28.76 -23.23 21.47
C ARG A 196 27.57 -22.50 22.11
N LEU A 197 26.45 -22.40 21.39
CA LEU A 197 25.25 -21.70 21.83
C LEU A 197 24.23 -22.60 22.54
N GLY A 198 24.50 -23.92 22.65
CA GLY A 198 23.53 -24.88 23.19
C GLY A 198 22.24 -24.98 22.35
N LYS A 199 22.33 -24.70 21.05
CA LYS A 199 21.20 -24.69 20.09
C LYS A 199 21.40 -25.77 19.01
N SER A 200 20.36 -26.08 18.23
CA SER A 200 20.52 -26.88 17.00
C SER A 200 21.02 -26.02 15.83
N PRO A 201 21.64 -26.61 14.78
CA PRO A 201 22.07 -25.84 13.62
C PRO A 201 20.95 -25.05 12.93
N PRO A 202 19.72 -25.57 12.74
CA PRO A 202 18.60 -24.77 12.24
C PRO A 202 18.27 -23.52 13.09
N ASP A 203 18.28 -23.65 14.42
CA ASP A 203 17.84 -22.58 15.34
C ASP A 203 18.75 -21.35 15.35
N ILE A 204 19.99 -21.47 14.86
CA ILE A 204 20.95 -20.36 14.80
C ILE A 204 20.94 -19.63 13.45
N GLN A 205 20.22 -20.12 12.45
CA GLN A 205 20.39 -19.62 11.08
C GLN A 205 19.85 -18.20 10.90
N LYS A 206 18.74 -17.85 11.59
CA LYS A 206 18.21 -16.48 11.60
C LYS A 206 19.27 -15.48 12.10
N ASP A 207 19.75 -15.70 13.32
CA ASP A 207 20.78 -14.87 13.97
C ASP A 207 22.07 -14.83 13.12
N SER A 208 22.42 -15.93 12.45
CA SER A 208 23.59 -16.01 11.59
C SER A 208 23.46 -15.19 10.30
N THR A 209 22.27 -15.15 9.71
CA THR A 209 21.98 -14.30 8.55
C THR A 209 22.08 -12.81 8.92
N GLU A 210 21.51 -12.40 10.06
CA GLU A 210 21.58 -11.02 10.55
C GLU A 210 23.02 -10.60 10.90
N GLU A 211 23.77 -11.47 11.57
CA GLU A 211 25.18 -11.24 11.88
C GLU A 211 26.02 -11.07 10.61
N PHE A 212 25.77 -11.89 9.60
CA PHE A 212 26.47 -11.81 8.33
C PHE A 212 26.25 -10.47 7.64
N TYR A 213 25.02 -9.95 7.57
CA TYR A 213 24.79 -8.67 6.90
C TYR A 213 25.36 -7.49 7.68
N ARG A 214 25.32 -7.52 9.03
CA ARG A 214 26.04 -6.53 9.84
C ARG A 214 27.56 -6.58 9.60
N TYR A 215 28.12 -7.77 9.49
CA TYR A 215 29.53 -7.97 9.15
C TYR A 215 29.87 -7.42 7.76
N ILE A 216 29.13 -7.83 6.71
CA ILE A 216 29.36 -7.35 5.34
C ILE A 216 29.20 -5.83 5.24
N ARG A 217 28.23 -5.24 5.95
CA ARG A 217 28.06 -3.79 6.03
C ARG A 217 29.30 -3.09 6.58
N ALA A 218 29.83 -3.60 7.68
CA ALA A 218 31.03 -3.04 8.31
C ALA A 218 32.25 -3.18 7.39
N GLU A 219 32.49 -4.37 6.84
CA GLU A 219 33.62 -4.63 5.94
C GLU A 219 33.55 -3.81 4.65
N MET A 220 32.37 -3.73 4.05
CA MET A 220 32.16 -2.95 2.83
C MET A 220 32.43 -1.46 3.07
N ASN A 221 31.88 -0.90 4.15
CA ASN A 221 32.07 0.51 4.47
C ASN A 221 33.53 0.82 4.84
N ALA A 222 34.20 -0.09 5.57
CA ALA A 222 35.60 0.04 5.93
C ALA A 222 36.51 0.03 4.69
N TYR A 223 36.26 -0.89 3.75
CA TYR A 223 37.00 -0.96 2.49
C TYR A 223 36.78 0.28 1.63
N ALA A 224 35.53 0.70 1.45
CA ALA A 224 35.16 1.85 0.62
C ALA A 224 35.51 3.20 1.26
N LYS A 225 35.79 3.23 2.57
CA LYS A 225 35.96 4.45 3.38
C LYS A 225 34.78 5.43 3.26
N ARG A 226 33.58 4.88 3.06
CA ARG A 226 32.30 5.62 2.97
C ARG A 226 31.16 4.69 3.33
N HIS A 227 29.98 5.27 3.59
CA HIS A 227 28.75 4.49 3.58
C HIS A 227 28.46 4.01 2.15
N VAL A 228 28.43 2.69 1.95
CA VAL A 228 28.06 2.09 0.66
C VAL A 228 26.59 1.66 0.73
N PRO A 229 25.71 2.30 -0.06
CA PRO A 229 24.30 1.94 -0.13
C PRO A 229 24.12 0.48 -0.53
N PHE A 230 23.28 -0.23 0.20
CA PHE A 230 23.05 -1.65 0.03
C PHE A 230 21.57 -1.97 -0.01
N SER A 231 21.12 -2.45 -1.15
CA SER A 231 19.73 -2.86 -1.34
C SER A 231 19.59 -4.37 -1.27
N CYS A 232 18.36 -4.86 -1.16
CA CYS A 232 18.06 -6.27 -1.31
C CYS A 232 16.78 -6.53 -2.07
N ASN A 233 16.63 -7.76 -2.55
CA ASN A 233 15.38 -8.29 -3.07
C ASN A 233 14.34 -8.41 -1.93
N SER A 234 13.42 -7.45 -1.82
CA SER A 234 12.50 -7.31 -0.68
C SER A 234 11.03 -7.27 -1.09
N HIS A 235 10.29 -8.39 -0.99
CA HIS A 235 8.85 -8.35 -1.30
C HIS A 235 8.05 -7.49 -0.29
N PRO A 236 6.95 -6.84 -0.73
CA PRO A 236 6.05 -6.13 0.17
C PRO A 236 5.56 -7.03 1.32
N GLY A 237 5.61 -6.53 2.54
CA GLY A 237 5.23 -7.30 3.74
C GLY A 237 6.33 -8.23 4.28
N ASN A 238 7.44 -8.42 3.57
CA ASN A 238 8.57 -9.15 4.13
C ASN A 238 9.26 -8.32 5.20
N ARG A 239 9.04 -8.69 6.45
CA ARG A 239 9.87 -8.30 7.60
C ARG A 239 11.27 -8.96 7.56
N TYR A 240 11.80 -9.29 6.39
CA TYR A 240 13.11 -9.94 6.30
C TYR A 240 14.20 -8.94 6.60
N PHE A 241 14.68 -8.86 7.84
CA PHE A 241 16.01 -8.35 8.18
C PHE A 241 16.34 -6.94 7.63
N PHE A 242 15.31 -6.24 7.14
CA PHE A 242 15.42 -5.20 6.13
C PHE A 242 15.67 -3.85 6.78
N ALA A 243 15.02 -3.62 7.93
CA ALA A 243 15.10 -2.37 8.65
C ALA A 243 16.54 -1.99 9.05
N ASP A 244 17.34 -2.96 9.49
CA ASP A 244 18.67 -2.68 10.07
C ASP A 244 19.84 -2.88 9.09
N SER A 245 19.68 -3.73 8.08
CA SER A 245 20.82 -4.19 7.26
C SER A 245 20.91 -3.57 5.86
N PHE A 246 19.79 -3.07 5.34
CA PHE A 246 19.69 -2.56 3.98
C PHE A 246 19.16 -1.12 3.97
N ASP A 247 19.60 -0.33 2.99
CA ASP A 247 19.28 1.09 2.88
C ASP A 247 18.00 1.33 2.06
N PHE A 248 17.67 0.44 1.13
CA PHE A 248 16.46 0.49 0.32
C PHE A 248 16.12 -0.87 -0.28
N GLY A 249 14.86 -1.01 -0.71
CA GLY A 249 14.33 -2.25 -1.24
C GLY A 249 14.18 -2.20 -2.75
N LEU A 250 14.34 -3.36 -3.37
CA LEU A 250 14.08 -3.56 -4.79
C LEU A 250 13.31 -4.89 -4.88
N ALA A 251 12.10 -4.91 -5.42
CA ALA A 251 11.30 -6.14 -5.47
C ALA A 251 10.84 -6.50 -6.88
N GLU A 252 10.67 -7.79 -7.14
CA GLU A 252 9.92 -8.24 -8.32
C GLU A 252 8.42 -8.21 -8.03
N LEU A 253 7.65 -7.65 -8.97
CA LEU A 253 6.20 -7.62 -8.96
C LEU A 253 5.65 -8.37 -10.17
N ASP A 254 4.68 -9.26 -9.93
CA ASP A 254 3.92 -9.93 -11.00
C ASP A 254 2.58 -9.24 -11.27
N HIS A 255 2.02 -8.61 -10.24
CA HIS A 255 0.73 -7.94 -10.28
C HIS A 255 0.70 -6.90 -9.16
N THR A 256 -0.08 -5.84 -9.36
CA THR A 256 -0.35 -4.85 -8.31
C THR A 256 -1.63 -4.08 -8.57
N THR A 257 -2.31 -3.64 -7.52
CA THR A 257 -3.30 -2.56 -7.61
C THR A 257 -2.64 -1.21 -7.34
N PRO A 258 -3.23 -0.07 -7.77
CA PRO A 258 -2.80 1.27 -7.38
C PRO A 258 -2.54 1.43 -5.88
N TYR A 259 -3.49 1.05 -5.03
CA TYR A 259 -3.34 1.16 -3.58
C TYR A 259 -2.32 0.18 -3.02
N GLY A 260 -2.25 -1.05 -3.53
CA GLY A 260 -1.26 -2.04 -3.11
C GLY A 260 0.18 -1.57 -3.39
N PHE A 261 0.40 -0.97 -4.56
CA PHE A 261 1.69 -0.41 -4.95
C PHE A 261 2.07 0.79 -4.07
N TYR A 262 1.14 1.75 -3.92
CA TYR A 262 1.31 2.92 -3.06
C TYR A 262 1.68 2.49 -1.64
N ARG A 263 0.96 1.52 -1.08
CA ARG A 263 1.22 0.96 0.24
C ARG A 263 2.60 0.34 0.37
N ALA A 264 3.04 -0.47 -0.58
CA ALA A 264 4.35 -1.10 -0.53
C ALA A 264 5.48 -0.06 -0.36
N ILE A 265 5.34 1.11 -1.00
CA ILE A 265 6.28 2.22 -0.86
C ILE A 265 6.12 2.90 0.50
N ARG A 266 4.89 3.25 0.90
CA ARG A 266 4.65 3.90 2.21
C ARG A 266 5.11 3.04 3.38
N ASP A 267 4.97 1.71 3.29
CA ASP A 267 5.40 0.76 4.31
C ASP A 267 6.94 0.78 4.45
N ALA A 268 7.69 0.87 3.33
CA ALA A 268 9.15 1.04 3.37
C ALA A 268 9.56 2.40 3.97
N GLU A 269 8.85 3.48 3.64
CA GLU A 269 9.15 4.81 4.15
C GLU A 269 8.90 4.94 5.66
N ARG A 270 7.90 4.25 6.21
CA ARG A 270 7.70 4.18 7.67
C ARG A 270 8.87 3.50 8.39
N LEU A 271 9.64 2.67 7.68
CA LEU A 271 10.90 2.09 8.17
C LEU A 271 12.11 3.01 7.88
N GLY A 272 11.89 4.21 7.35
CA GLY A 272 12.93 5.15 6.95
C GLY A 272 13.69 4.76 5.69
N LYS A 273 13.09 3.92 4.83
CA LYS A 273 13.71 3.35 3.63
C LYS A 273 12.97 3.77 2.36
N ALA A 274 13.68 3.69 1.22
CA ALA A 274 13.08 3.79 -0.09
C ALA A 274 12.78 2.40 -0.68
N GLN A 275 11.90 2.33 -1.68
CA GLN A 275 11.52 1.10 -2.37
C GLN A 275 11.43 1.36 -3.87
N MET A 276 11.94 0.42 -4.67
CA MET A 276 11.76 0.37 -6.12
C MET A 276 11.41 -1.05 -6.57
N PHE A 277 11.10 -1.23 -7.86
CA PHE A 277 10.56 -2.50 -8.35
C PHE A 277 11.06 -2.86 -9.75
N THR A 278 10.96 -4.14 -10.08
CA THR A 278 10.86 -4.63 -11.46
C THR A 278 9.48 -5.25 -11.64
N PHE A 279 8.94 -5.22 -12.87
CA PHE A 279 7.62 -5.73 -13.17
C PHE A 279 7.69 -6.81 -14.24
N ARG A 280 7.16 -8.00 -13.93
CA ARG A 280 7.19 -9.18 -14.80
C ARG A 280 5.84 -9.32 -15.51
N SER A 281 5.72 -8.69 -16.67
CA SER A 281 4.52 -8.80 -17.53
C SER A 281 4.92 -8.64 -18.99
N GLU A 282 4.23 -9.38 -19.87
CA GLU A 282 4.33 -9.20 -21.32
C GLU A 282 3.30 -8.18 -21.84
N SER A 283 2.37 -7.73 -20.97
CA SER A 283 1.33 -6.77 -21.33
C SER A 283 1.90 -5.36 -21.37
N VAL A 284 2.00 -4.79 -22.57
CA VAL A 284 2.44 -3.41 -22.78
C VAL A 284 1.52 -2.43 -22.04
N ALA A 285 0.21 -2.61 -22.15
CA ALA A 285 -0.77 -1.72 -21.53
C ALA A 285 -0.69 -1.73 -19.99
N GLU A 286 -0.53 -2.92 -19.40
CA GLU A 286 -0.35 -3.07 -17.96
C GLU A 286 0.97 -2.44 -17.50
N THR A 287 2.06 -2.77 -18.18
CA THR A 287 3.41 -2.28 -17.85
C THR A 287 3.49 -0.76 -17.94
N ARG A 288 2.90 -0.13 -18.97
CA ARG A 288 2.78 1.34 -19.09
C ARG A 288 2.08 1.97 -17.89
N ARG A 289 0.97 1.38 -17.44
CA ARG A 289 0.23 1.85 -16.26
C ARG A 289 1.04 1.71 -14.97
N VAL A 290 1.78 0.61 -14.82
CA VAL A 290 2.64 0.38 -13.64
C VAL A 290 3.86 1.33 -13.63
N ILE A 291 4.44 1.64 -14.79
CA ILE A 291 5.50 2.68 -14.90
C ILE A 291 4.97 4.04 -14.43
N ALA A 292 3.82 4.46 -14.93
CA ALA A 292 3.18 5.70 -14.51
C ALA A 292 2.90 5.72 -13.00
N LEU A 293 2.36 4.61 -12.47
CA LEU A 293 2.06 4.43 -11.05
C LEU A 293 3.31 4.57 -10.17
N ALA A 294 4.44 4.06 -10.65
CA ALA A 294 5.71 4.18 -9.97
C ALA A 294 6.15 5.63 -9.80
N TYR A 295 6.19 6.40 -10.89
CA TYR A 295 6.54 7.81 -10.82
C TYR A 295 5.53 8.62 -9.98
N ALA A 296 4.24 8.31 -10.08
CA ALA A 296 3.21 8.95 -9.25
C ALA A 296 3.41 8.72 -7.75
N CYS A 297 3.83 7.51 -7.38
CA CYS A 297 4.14 7.15 -6.00
C CYS A 297 5.56 7.58 -5.57
N GLY A 298 6.36 8.18 -6.45
CA GLY A 298 7.73 8.63 -6.13
C GLY A 298 8.75 7.50 -6.03
N SER A 299 8.51 6.43 -6.79
CA SER A 299 9.30 5.21 -6.90
C SER A 299 9.60 4.92 -8.37
N HIS A 300 10.18 3.76 -8.65
CA HIS A 300 10.66 3.37 -9.97
C HIS A 300 10.29 1.95 -10.31
N ILE A 301 10.02 1.74 -11.59
CA ILE A 301 10.03 0.44 -12.22
C ILE A 301 11.30 0.41 -13.07
N ILE A 302 12.12 -0.62 -12.89
CA ILE A 302 13.23 -0.89 -13.81
C ILE A 302 12.63 -1.07 -15.19
N VAL A 303 13.22 -0.38 -16.18
CA VAL A 303 12.83 -0.46 -17.59
C VAL A 303 12.57 -1.92 -17.96
N PRO A 304 11.42 -2.24 -18.60
CA PRO A 304 11.03 -3.61 -18.89
C PRO A 304 11.84 -4.19 -20.07
N TRP A 305 13.15 -4.22 -19.92
CA TRP A 305 14.13 -4.68 -20.88
C TRP A 305 15.06 -5.69 -20.22
N ASP A 306 15.28 -6.82 -20.89
CA ASP A 306 15.95 -7.99 -20.34
C ASP A 306 15.34 -8.44 -19.00
N VAL A 307 14.01 -8.51 -18.92
CA VAL A 307 13.27 -8.93 -17.72
C VAL A 307 13.19 -10.45 -17.64
N TYR A 308 13.40 -11.00 -16.45
CA TYR A 308 13.17 -12.42 -16.20
C TYR A 308 11.68 -12.73 -16.21
N MET A 309 11.26 -13.74 -16.97
CA MET A 309 9.88 -14.23 -17.01
C MET A 309 9.79 -15.59 -16.32
N PRO A 310 8.78 -15.83 -15.47
CA PRO A 310 8.65 -17.08 -14.74
C PRO A 310 8.39 -18.26 -15.69
N GLY A 311 9.11 -19.36 -15.48
CA GLY A 311 8.97 -20.60 -16.25
C GLY A 311 10.32 -21.21 -16.64
N PRO A 312 10.43 -22.55 -16.73
CA PRO A 312 11.72 -23.22 -16.95
C PRO A 312 12.38 -22.95 -18.31
N SER A 313 11.60 -22.42 -19.28
CA SER A 313 12.04 -22.12 -20.65
C SER A 313 11.47 -20.80 -21.19
N ALA A 314 10.90 -19.95 -20.32
CA ALA A 314 10.34 -18.68 -20.77
C ALA A 314 11.48 -17.76 -21.27
N PRO A 315 11.35 -17.16 -22.48
CA PRO A 315 12.34 -16.21 -22.94
C PRO A 315 12.32 -14.97 -22.04
N ARG A 316 13.45 -14.24 -22.01
CA ARG A 316 13.49 -12.93 -21.35
C ARG A 316 12.69 -11.93 -22.16
N TYR A 317 12.03 -11.00 -21.47
CA TYR A 317 11.23 -9.97 -22.12
C TYR A 317 12.09 -8.74 -22.44
N PHE A 318 12.00 -8.26 -23.68
CA PHE A 318 12.74 -7.08 -24.18
C PHE A 318 11.74 -6.05 -24.73
N GLY A 319 11.23 -5.19 -23.86
CA GLY A 319 10.38 -4.07 -24.24
C GLY A 319 11.10 -3.10 -25.18
N LYS A 320 10.33 -2.39 -26.02
CA LYS A 320 10.87 -1.49 -27.05
C LYS A 320 10.75 -0.02 -26.64
N PRO A 321 11.65 0.87 -27.10
CA PRO A 321 11.49 2.31 -26.91
C PRO A 321 10.14 2.84 -27.39
N GLU A 322 9.62 2.35 -28.52
CA GLU A 322 8.31 2.74 -29.07
C GLU A 322 7.14 2.46 -28.11
N GLU A 323 7.31 1.51 -27.20
CA GLU A 323 6.27 1.06 -26.27
C GLU A 323 6.29 1.80 -24.93
N TYR A 324 7.45 2.34 -24.50
CA TYR A 324 7.62 2.84 -23.14
C TYR A 324 8.45 4.13 -23.00
N ALA A 325 9.26 4.50 -24.00
CA ALA A 325 10.21 5.61 -23.86
C ALA A 325 9.51 6.96 -23.73
N ASP A 326 8.28 7.12 -24.24
CA ASP A 326 7.45 8.31 -24.04
C ASP A 326 7.22 8.61 -22.55
N LEU A 327 6.94 7.58 -21.73
CA LEU A 327 6.74 7.74 -20.28
C LEU A 327 8.06 8.08 -19.57
N TYR A 328 9.16 7.44 -19.95
CA TYR A 328 10.48 7.71 -19.37
C TYR A 328 10.99 9.09 -19.76
N GLY A 329 10.85 9.47 -21.03
CA GLY A 329 11.15 10.80 -21.54
C GLY A 329 10.32 11.88 -20.85
N PHE A 330 9.03 11.63 -20.62
CA PHE A 330 8.15 12.52 -19.86
C PHE A 330 8.60 12.68 -18.40
N ALA A 331 9.03 11.61 -17.73
CA ALA A 331 9.61 11.71 -16.40
C ALA A 331 10.88 12.58 -16.38
N ARG A 332 11.76 12.44 -17.39
CA ARG A 332 12.95 13.29 -17.55
C ARG A 332 12.57 14.75 -17.81
N ALA A 333 11.58 15.01 -18.67
CA ALA A 333 11.08 16.34 -19.00
C ALA A 333 10.45 17.04 -17.77
N CYS A 334 9.81 16.27 -16.90
CA CYS A 334 9.12 16.76 -15.70
C CYS A 334 9.98 16.73 -14.43
N ALA A 335 11.30 16.64 -14.52
CA ALA A 335 12.18 16.52 -13.35
C ALA A 335 11.93 17.60 -12.27
N ALA A 336 11.64 18.83 -12.69
CA ALA A 336 11.32 19.96 -11.81
C ALA A 336 10.02 19.78 -10.99
N TYR A 337 9.18 18.80 -11.34
CA TYR A 337 7.93 18.44 -10.67
C TYR A 337 8.00 17.06 -9.98
N LEU A 338 9.18 16.43 -9.97
CA LEU A 338 9.40 15.10 -9.41
C LEU A 338 10.46 15.10 -8.29
N ASP A 339 11.63 15.70 -8.51
CA ASP A 339 12.84 15.40 -7.70
C ASP A 339 12.76 15.81 -6.22
N ASP A 340 11.99 16.85 -5.89
CA ASP A 340 11.78 17.36 -4.52
C ASP A 340 10.34 17.19 -4.03
N TYR A 341 9.51 16.49 -4.80
CA TYR A 341 8.07 16.39 -4.56
C TYR A 341 7.74 15.10 -3.82
N GLU A 342 7.09 15.23 -2.67
CA GLU A 342 6.77 14.12 -1.77
C GLU A 342 5.27 13.94 -1.61
N ASP A 343 4.86 12.75 -1.20
CA ASP A 343 3.46 12.38 -1.01
C ASP A 343 2.76 13.31 -0.02
N ALA A 344 1.62 13.86 -0.45
CA ALA A 344 0.84 14.81 0.32
C ALA A 344 -0.63 14.41 0.43
N ALA A 345 -1.20 13.80 -0.62
CA ALA A 345 -2.52 13.20 -0.59
C ALA A 345 -2.69 12.16 -1.70
N PHE A 346 -3.72 11.34 -1.62
CA PHE A 346 -4.20 10.55 -2.76
C PHE A 346 -5.73 10.54 -2.83
N LEU A 347 -6.25 10.28 -4.02
CA LEU A 347 -7.63 9.90 -4.26
C LEU A 347 -7.59 8.63 -5.11
N ILE A 348 -7.73 7.49 -4.45
CA ILE A 348 -7.65 6.15 -5.04
C ILE A 348 -9.00 5.47 -4.77
N PRO A 349 -9.70 4.93 -5.77
CA PRO A 349 -11.02 4.32 -5.56
C PRO A 349 -11.03 3.17 -4.53
N GLU A 350 -9.87 2.53 -4.34
CA GLU A 350 -9.68 1.36 -3.49
C GLU A 350 -9.56 1.71 -2.00
N ALA A 351 -9.18 2.95 -1.65
CA ALA A 351 -8.96 3.35 -0.26
C ALA A 351 -9.15 4.87 -0.03
N PRO A 352 -9.64 5.28 1.16
CA PRO A 352 -9.69 6.69 1.52
C PRO A 352 -8.32 7.20 1.99
N ASP A 353 -8.08 8.50 1.80
CA ASP A 353 -6.97 9.20 2.46
C ASP A 353 -7.48 9.83 3.78
N GLU A 354 -7.02 9.28 4.91
CA GLU A 354 -7.49 9.65 6.24
C GLU A 354 -6.72 10.83 6.85
N ARG A 355 -5.72 11.40 6.14
CA ARG A 355 -4.91 12.52 6.65
C ARG A 355 -5.71 13.81 6.87
N TYR A 356 -6.83 13.94 6.16
CA TYR A 356 -7.63 15.15 6.09
C TYR A 356 -9.03 14.94 6.67
N PRO A 357 -9.48 15.81 7.59
CA PRO A 357 -10.85 15.77 8.10
C PRO A 357 -11.87 16.19 7.03
N VAL A 358 -11.44 17.00 6.07
CA VAL A 358 -12.21 17.51 4.94
C VAL A 358 -11.48 17.16 3.65
N GLU A 359 -12.20 16.60 2.68
CA GLU A 359 -11.61 16.19 1.40
C GLU A 359 -10.87 17.36 0.71
N PRO A 360 -9.57 17.21 0.44
CA PRO A 360 -8.78 18.30 -0.14
C PRO A 360 -8.96 18.45 -1.66
N LEU A 361 -9.45 17.39 -2.32
CA LEU A 361 -9.81 17.34 -3.73
C LEU A 361 -11.01 16.43 -3.96
N ALA A 362 -11.74 16.67 -5.04
CA ALA A 362 -12.83 15.81 -5.50
C ALA A 362 -12.85 15.70 -7.03
N VAL A 363 -13.37 14.58 -7.55
CA VAL A 363 -13.52 14.32 -8.99
C VAL A 363 -15.00 14.19 -9.33
N PHE A 364 -15.39 14.75 -10.47
CA PHE A 364 -16.73 14.67 -11.03
C PHE A 364 -16.70 14.10 -12.44
N GLY A 365 -17.58 13.14 -12.70
CA GLY A 365 -17.58 12.41 -13.96
C GLY A 365 -16.27 11.67 -14.19
N GLY A 366 -16.06 11.21 -15.42
CA GLY A 366 -14.79 10.59 -15.81
C GLY A 366 -14.70 9.08 -15.64
N PRO A 367 -13.48 8.53 -15.62
CA PRO A 367 -13.21 7.10 -15.66
C PRO A 367 -13.42 6.46 -14.29
N ARG A 368 -13.96 5.24 -14.26
CA ARG A 368 -14.21 4.48 -13.02
C ARG A 368 -12.93 4.13 -12.25
N ASN A 369 -11.77 4.16 -12.92
CA ASN A 369 -10.49 3.75 -12.36
C ASN A 369 -9.44 4.87 -12.47
N LEU A 370 -9.87 6.11 -12.21
CA LEU A 370 -8.98 7.26 -12.07
C LEU A 370 -8.34 7.25 -10.68
N ASN A 371 -7.02 7.36 -10.65
CA ASN A 371 -6.21 7.41 -9.43
C ASN A 371 -5.43 8.73 -9.44
N LEU A 372 -5.56 9.52 -8.37
CA LEU A 372 -4.85 10.78 -8.22
C LEU A 372 -3.85 10.69 -7.07
N PHE A 373 -2.62 11.13 -7.32
CA PHE A 373 -1.58 11.23 -6.30
C PHE A 373 -1.10 12.68 -6.24
N VAL A 374 -1.30 13.33 -5.10
CA VAL A 374 -0.88 14.71 -4.87
C VAL A 374 0.49 14.70 -4.24
N ARG A 375 1.41 15.43 -4.87
CA ARG A 375 2.76 15.64 -4.36
C ARG A 375 3.03 17.12 -4.17
N ALA A 376 3.77 17.43 -3.11
CA ALA A 376 4.18 18.79 -2.78
C ALA A 376 5.62 18.82 -2.28
N VAL A 377 6.27 19.97 -2.39
CA VAL A 377 7.60 20.18 -1.79
C VAL A 377 7.42 20.40 -0.29
N PRO A 378 8.00 19.55 0.59
CA PRO A 378 7.88 19.69 2.03
C PRO A 378 8.22 21.09 2.54
N GLY A 379 7.29 21.69 3.28
CA GLY A 379 7.47 23.00 3.92
C GLY A 379 7.56 24.21 2.98
N ASN A 380 7.35 24.06 1.67
CA ASN A 380 7.45 25.17 0.72
C ASN A 380 6.06 25.61 0.19
N PRO A 381 5.48 26.71 0.70
CA PRO A 381 4.18 27.22 0.27
C PRO A 381 4.20 27.94 -1.08
N GLU A 382 5.38 28.22 -1.65
CA GLU A 382 5.54 28.88 -2.95
C GLU A 382 5.75 27.89 -4.10
N ALA A 383 6.14 26.65 -3.78
CA ALA A 383 6.27 25.59 -4.76
C ALA A 383 4.89 25.19 -5.30
N PRO A 384 4.78 24.84 -6.60
CA PRO A 384 3.61 24.19 -7.14
C PRO A 384 3.20 22.95 -6.34
N VAL A 385 1.91 22.60 -6.41
CA VAL A 385 1.37 21.31 -5.99
C VAL A 385 1.08 20.54 -7.26
N VAL A 386 1.54 19.29 -7.33
CA VAL A 386 1.48 18.46 -8.53
C VAL A 386 0.53 17.30 -8.26
N ILE A 387 -0.48 17.13 -9.11
CA ILE A 387 -1.41 16.02 -9.06
C ILE A 387 -1.09 15.11 -10.23
N HIS A 388 -0.58 13.91 -9.93
CA HIS A 388 -0.45 12.85 -10.92
C HIS A 388 -1.82 12.26 -11.18
N CYS A 389 -2.28 12.33 -12.43
CA CYS A 389 -3.54 11.76 -12.88
C CYS A 389 -3.26 10.47 -13.64
N LEU A 390 -3.80 9.36 -13.13
CA LEU A 390 -3.60 8.02 -13.69
C LEU A 390 -4.94 7.36 -13.98
N ASP A 391 -5.26 7.21 -15.25
CA ASP A 391 -6.44 6.46 -15.68
C ASP A 391 -6.04 5.02 -16.02
N MET A 392 -6.50 4.09 -15.19
CA MET A 392 -6.22 2.67 -15.36
C MET A 392 -7.21 1.98 -16.30
N SER A 393 -8.14 2.72 -16.91
CA SER A 393 -9.08 2.21 -17.92
C SER A 393 -8.45 2.12 -19.32
N GLU A 394 -9.09 1.38 -20.22
CA GLU A 394 -8.65 1.24 -21.62
C GLU A 394 -9.04 2.45 -22.49
N THR A 395 -10.04 3.21 -22.07
CA THR A 395 -10.58 4.35 -22.83
C THR A 395 -10.62 5.57 -21.94
N PRO A 396 -9.55 6.38 -21.94
CA PRO A 396 -9.47 7.52 -21.05
C PRO A 396 -10.59 8.53 -21.27
N LYS A 397 -11.19 8.99 -20.16
CA LYS A 397 -12.31 9.92 -20.19
C LYS A 397 -11.96 11.25 -19.55
N PRO A 398 -12.47 12.37 -20.10
CA PRO A 398 -12.36 13.66 -19.43
C PRO A 398 -13.09 13.61 -18.09
N PHE A 399 -12.58 14.37 -17.13
CA PHE A 399 -13.14 14.48 -15.78
C PHE A 399 -13.01 15.92 -15.30
N ARG A 400 -13.81 16.30 -14.31
CA ARG A 400 -13.70 17.62 -13.67
C ARG A 400 -13.07 17.45 -12.30
N LEU A 401 -12.02 18.22 -12.04
CA LEU A 401 -11.33 18.28 -10.76
C LEU A 401 -11.85 19.48 -9.97
N ARG A 402 -12.19 19.27 -8.70
CA ARG A 402 -12.40 20.33 -7.72
C ARG A 402 -11.25 20.34 -6.72
N ILE A 403 -10.80 21.54 -6.38
CA ILE A 403 -9.77 21.78 -5.37
C ILE A 403 -10.35 22.54 -4.18
N ASN A 404 -9.87 22.23 -2.97
CA ASN A 404 -10.15 23.03 -1.78
C ASN A 404 -9.04 24.06 -1.58
N PRO A 405 -9.28 25.37 -1.83
CA PRO A 405 -8.22 26.36 -1.79
C PRO A 405 -7.51 26.45 -0.43
N ALA A 406 -8.20 26.13 0.67
CA ALA A 406 -7.62 26.13 2.02
C ALA A 406 -6.46 25.14 2.18
N THR A 407 -6.47 24.01 1.47
CA THR A 407 -5.39 23.01 1.48
C THR A 407 -4.27 23.32 0.48
N PHE A 408 -4.58 24.12 -0.55
CA PHE A 408 -3.61 24.60 -1.54
C PHE A 408 -2.97 25.93 -1.07
N TYR A 409 -3.43 27.06 -1.61
CA TYR A 409 -2.76 28.37 -1.45
C TYR A 409 -3.62 29.43 -0.75
N GLY A 410 -4.71 29.00 -0.11
CA GLY A 410 -5.60 29.87 0.65
C GLY A 410 -6.30 30.90 -0.24
N ASP A 411 -6.12 32.17 0.08
CA ASP A 411 -6.72 33.31 -0.60
C ASP A 411 -5.98 33.74 -1.88
N ARG A 412 -4.85 33.11 -2.21
CA ARG A 412 -4.05 33.45 -3.40
C ARG A 412 -4.61 32.82 -4.66
N PRO A 413 -4.68 33.55 -5.80
CA PRO A 413 -5.10 32.97 -7.07
C PRO A 413 -4.08 31.94 -7.57
N VAL A 414 -4.50 31.09 -8.51
CA VAL A 414 -3.69 29.98 -9.00
C VAL A 414 -3.60 29.95 -10.53
N THR A 415 -2.57 29.32 -11.06
CA THR A 415 -2.57 28.78 -12.42
C THR A 415 -2.66 27.26 -12.37
N ILE A 416 -3.44 26.68 -13.29
CA ILE A 416 -3.59 25.24 -13.43
C ILE A 416 -3.13 24.86 -14.84
N ASP A 417 -2.00 24.17 -14.93
CA ASP A 417 -1.44 23.64 -16.17
C ASP A 417 -1.57 22.11 -16.18
N LEU A 418 -1.85 21.53 -17.34
CA LEU A 418 -1.77 20.10 -17.59
C LEU A 418 -0.49 19.80 -18.39
N LEU A 419 0.29 18.85 -17.92
CA LEU A 419 1.40 18.25 -18.66
C LEU A 419 1.09 16.79 -19.00
N THR A 420 1.35 16.38 -20.24
CA THR A 420 1.17 14.99 -20.69
C THR A 420 2.33 14.52 -21.57
N PRO A 421 2.64 13.20 -21.58
CA PRO A 421 3.60 12.63 -22.51
C PRO A 421 3.06 12.79 -23.95
N PRO A 422 3.85 13.34 -24.88
CA PRO A 422 3.52 13.23 -26.30
C PRO A 422 3.60 11.76 -26.73
N ARG A 423 2.97 11.43 -27.86
CA ARG A 423 3.21 10.13 -28.51
C ARG A 423 4.70 10.00 -28.84
N TYR A 424 5.23 8.79 -28.70
CA TYR A 424 6.62 8.50 -29.04
C TYR A 424 6.97 8.95 -30.47
N ASP A 425 8.01 9.76 -30.59
CA ASP A 425 8.62 10.16 -31.85
C ASP A 425 10.14 9.95 -31.77
N ARG A 426 10.65 8.98 -32.55
CA ARG A 426 12.06 8.60 -32.50
C ARG A 426 13.01 9.79 -32.70
N THR A 427 12.70 10.70 -33.61
CA THR A 427 13.58 11.86 -33.89
C THR A 427 13.66 12.80 -32.68
N ALA A 428 12.54 13.08 -32.02
CA ALA A 428 12.48 13.89 -30.82
C ALA A 428 13.22 13.22 -29.65
N HIS A 429 13.05 11.91 -29.47
CA HIS A 429 13.76 11.13 -28.45
C HIS A 429 15.28 11.11 -28.71
N ASP A 430 15.72 10.81 -29.93
CA ASP A 430 17.14 10.80 -30.29
C ASP A 430 17.77 12.19 -30.07
N ARG A 431 17.07 13.25 -30.46
CA ARG A 431 17.52 14.63 -30.21
C ARG A 431 17.65 14.91 -28.71
N ALA A 432 16.63 14.55 -27.92
CA ALA A 432 16.65 14.75 -26.48
C ALA A 432 17.79 13.99 -25.80
N GLU A 433 18.07 12.76 -26.25
CA GLU A 433 19.19 11.97 -25.73
C GLU A 433 20.55 12.55 -26.13
N GLN A 434 20.68 13.12 -27.32
CA GLN A 434 21.92 13.76 -27.78
C GLN A 434 22.19 15.09 -27.06
N THR A 435 21.16 15.91 -26.86
CA THR A 435 21.30 17.25 -26.24
C THR A 435 21.18 17.22 -24.73
N LYS A 436 20.63 16.14 -24.16
CA LYS A 436 20.18 16.03 -22.76
C LYS A 436 19.11 17.06 -22.37
N ASP A 437 18.45 17.66 -23.36
CA ASP A 437 17.27 18.51 -23.17
C ASP A 437 16.00 17.71 -23.49
N PHE A 438 15.27 17.36 -22.42
CA PHE A 438 14.06 16.55 -22.51
C PHE A 438 12.78 17.39 -22.57
N SER A 439 12.86 18.72 -22.59
CA SER A 439 11.69 19.61 -22.48
C SER A 439 10.63 19.36 -23.56
N ALA A 440 11.05 18.94 -24.76
CA ALA A 440 10.16 18.59 -25.87
C ALA A 440 9.36 17.29 -25.64
N LEU A 441 9.74 16.46 -24.66
CA LEU A 441 9.08 15.21 -24.31
C LEU A 441 7.96 15.40 -23.26
N ALA A 442 7.50 16.64 -23.06
CA ALA A 442 6.29 16.96 -22.31
C ALA A 442 5.50 18.04 -23.05
N THR A 443 4.20 17.81 -23.26
CA THR A 443 3.31 18.88 -23.72
C THR A 443 2.78 19.66 -22.52
N ARG A 444 2.50 20.96 -22.67
CA ARG A 444 1.89 21.80 -21.63
C ARG A 444 0.65 22.52 -22.17
N GLN A 445 -0.44 22.45 -21.42
CA GLN A 445 -1.69 23.16 -21.70
C GLN A 445 -2.16 23.93 -20.46
N ARG A 446 -2.42 25.23 -20.59
CA ARG A 446 -3.11 26.01 -19.55
C ARG A 446 -4.57 25.61 -19.51
N LEU A 447 -5.03 25.07 -18.38
CA LEU A 447 -6.44 24.72 -18.18
C LEU A 447 -7.23 25.87 -17.56
N ALA A 448 -6.66 26.55 -16.55
CA ALA A 448 -7.34 27.64 -15.85
C ALA A 448 -6.36 28.59 -15.16
N ALA A 449 -6.83 29.80 -14.82
CA ALA A 449 -6.08 30.76 -14.02
C ALA A 449 -7.02 31.68 -13.21
N GLY A 450 -6.59 32.13 -12.04
CA GLY A 450 -7.35 33.01 -11.15
C GLY A 450 -7.91 32.32 -9.91
N TYR A 451 -9.09 32.73 -9.48
CA TYR A 451 -9.77 32.25 -8.27
C TYR A 451 -10.70 31.07 -8.62
N VAL A 452 -10.09 29.97 -9.07
CA VAL A 452 -10.79 28.83 -9.70
C VAL A 452 -10.78 27.61 -8.79
N THR A 453 -11.96 27.11 -8.42
CA THR A 453 -12.13 25.92 -7.57
C THR A 453 -12.38 24.64 -8.38
N GLU A 454 -12.72 24.76 -9.66
CA GLU A 454 -13.05 23.64 -10.55
C GLU A 454 -12.43 23.79 -11.93
N VAL A 455 -11.96 22.69 -12.51
CA VAL A 455 -11.32 22.67 -13.83
C VAL A 455 -11.64 21.39 -14.57
N ASP A 456 -11.97 21.50 -15.85
CA ASP A 456 -12.14 20.34 -16.74
C ASP A 456 -10.76 19.85 -17.21
N VAL A 457 -10.51 18.56 -17.02
CA VAL A 457 -9.29 17.86 -17.41
C VAL A 457 -9.62 16.91 -18.56
N PRO A 458 -8.93 16.98 -19.72
CA PRO A 458 -9.11 16.03 -20.80
C PRO A 458 -8.75 14.60 -20.38
N GLY A 459 -9.12 13.60 -21.20
CA GLY A 459 -8.73 12.21 -20.95
C GLY A 459 -7.20 12.06 -20.91
N ILE A 460 -6.70 11.27 -19.96
CA ILE A 460 -5.27 11.08 -19.68
C ILE A 460 -4.87 9.64 -19.98
N GLU A 461 -3.86 9.43 -20.83
CA GLU A 461 -3.43 8.08 -21.25
C GLU A 461 -1.92 7.84 -21.05
N PRO A 462 -1.52 6.86 -20.22
CA PRO A 462 -2.14 6.55 -18.93
C PRO A 462 -1.81 7.61 -17.85
N TRP A 463 -0.95 8.59 -18.15
CA TRP A 463 -0.35 9.49 -17.14
C TRP A 463 -0.33 10.96 -17.59
N GLY A 464 -0.60 11.86 -16.66
CA GLY A 464 -0.43 13.30 -16.81
C GLY A 464 -0.24 13.98 -15.46
N LEU A 465 0.24 15.22 -15.47
CA LEU A 465 0.46 16.04 -14.28
C LEU A 465 -0.43 17.29 -14.36
N VAL A 466 -1.34 17.46 -13.41
CA VAL A 466 -1.99 18.76 -13.17
C VAL A 466 -1.13 19.54 -12.18
N VAL A 467 -0.51 20.61 -12.66
CA VAL A 467 0.39 21.48 -11.89
C VAL A 467 -0.38 22.71 -11.47
N ILE A 468 -0.56 22.89 -10.17
CA ILE A 468 -1.29 24.01 -9.57
C ILE A 468 -0.28 24.88 -8.85
N ALA A 469 -0.08 26.11 -9.31
CA ALA A 469 0.91 27.04 -8.78
C ALA A 469 0.25 28.34 -8.31
N PRO A 470 0.80 29.03 -7.29
CA PRO A 470 0.31 30.35 -6.91
C PRO A 470 0.58 31.35 -8.05
N ALA A 471 -0.40 32.21 -8.33
CA ALA A 471 -0.32 33.22 -9.37
C ALA A 471 -0.09 34.61 -8.76
N ALA A 472 0.97 35.31 -9.18
CA ALA A 472 1.21 36.70 -8.81
C ALA A 472 0.63 37.66 -9.86
N GLY A 473 0.31 38.90 -9.45
CA GLY A 473 -0.06 39.98 -10.37
C GLY A 473 -1.47 39.92 -10.96
N MET A 474 -2.34 39.04 -10.46
CA MET A 474 -3.75 38.98 -10.88
C MET A 474 -4.63 39.94 -10.08
N ALA A 475 -5.63 40.53 -10.75
CA ALA A 475 -6.64 41.36 -10.08
C ALA A 475 -7.37 40.56 -9.00
N LYS A 476 -7.56 41.16 -7.82
CA LYS A 476 -8.20 40.49 -6.67
C LYS A 476 -9.67 40.20 -6.98
N GLN A 477 -10.10 38.96 -6.78
CA GLN A 477 -11.49 38.54 -6.91
C GLN A 477 -11.90 37.71 -5.69
N VAL A 478 -13.20 37.40 -5.59
CA VAL A 478 -13.77 36.59 -4.52
C VAL A 478 -13.80 35.14 -4.95
N TRP A 479 -13.22 34.24 -4.15
CA TRP A 479 -13.25 32.80 -4.36
C TRP A 479 -14.70 32.28 -4.42
N PRO A 480 -15.07 31.47 -5.43
CA PRO A 480 -16.29 30.69 -5.39
C PRO A 480 -16.33 29.82 -4.12
N PRO A 481 -17.48 29.66 -3.46
CA PRO A 481 -17.58 28.78 -2.30
C PRO A 481 -17.22 27.33 -2.67
N SER A 482 -16.47 26.67 -1.80
CA SER A 482 -16.29 25.22 -1.82
C SER A 482 -17.51 24.55 -1.17
N ILE A 483 -18.13 23.60 -1.88
CA ILE A 483 -19.22 22.74 -1.38
C ILE A 483 -18.63 21.39 -1.01
N ILE A 484 -18.81 20.96 0.24
CA ILE A 484 -18.13 19.81 0.85
C ILE A 484 -19.15 18.89 1.55
N PRO A 485 -19.24 17.59 1.25
CA PRO A 485 -18.49 16.90 0.22
C PRO A 485 -18.94 17.37 -1.16
N GLY A 486 -17.97 17.46 -2.06
CA GLY A 486 -18.25 17.96 -3.40
C GLY A 486 -18.76 16.88 -4.33
N GLY A 487 -18.08 15.72 -4.34
CA GLY A 487 -18.28 14.65 -5.32
C GLY A 487 -19.41 13.65 -5.02
N ALA A 488 -20.13 13.81 -3.89
CA ALA A 488 -21.21 12.92 -3.52
C ALA A 488 -22.45 13.17 -4.40
N SER A 489 -22.47 12.65 -5.62
CA SER A 489 -23.68 12.68 -6.45
C SER A 489 -24.80 11.82 -5.87
N GLN A 490 -24.48 10.87 -4.98
CA GLN A 490 -25.42 9.97 -4.32
C GLN A 490 -25.08 9.78 -2.82
N TYR A 491 -26.10 9.71 -1.95
CA TYR A 491 -25.90 9.54 -0.50
C TYR A 491 -27.05 8.74 0.17
N SER A 492 -26.84 8.25 1.41
CA SER A 492 -27.85 7.61 2.26
C SER A 492 -27.43 7.55 3.74
N PRO A 493 -28.36 7.68 4.72
CA PRO A 493 -29.74 8.15 4.55
C PRO A 493 -29.83 9.68 4.45
N SER A 494 -28.81 10.40 4.95
CA SER A 494 -28.66 11.84 4.94
C SER A 494 -27.21 12.23 4.67
N LEU A 495 -26.98 13.45 4.18
CA LEU A 495 -25.66 13.99 3.90
C LEU A 495 -25.51 15.35 4.58
N THR A 496 -24.43 15.55 5.33
CA THR A 496 -24.08 16.88 5.87
C THR A 496 -23.19 17.60 4.87
N VAL A 497 -23.64 18.76 4.39
CA VAL A 497 -22.95 19.60 3.41
C VAL A 497 -22.47 20.88 4.09
N ASN A 498 -21.17 21.12 4.04
CA ASN A 498 -20.50 22.32 4.51
C ASN A 498 -20.15 23.24 3.34
N LEU A 499 -20.28 24.54 3.57
CA LEU A 499 -19.84 25.58 2.63
C LEU A 499 -18.68 26.38 3.23
N ALA A 500 -17.67 26.69 2.42
CA ALA A 500 -16.52 27.49 2.84
C ALA A 500 -16.05 28.40 1.71
N CYS A 501 -15.41 29.53 2.03
CA CYS A 501 -14.79 30.43 1.05
C CYS A 501 -13.40 30.84 1.55
N ALA A 502 -12.40 30.78 0.69
CA ALA A 502 -11.04 31.16 1.05
C ALA A 502 -10.83 32.69 1.11
N THR A 503 -11.69 33.48 0.44
CA THR A 503 -11.69 34.94 0.60
C THR A 503 -12.24 35.31 1.96
N LYS A 504 -11.38 35.87 2.83
CA LYS A 504 -11.75 36.33 4.17
C LYS A 504 -12.81 37.45 4.12
N GLY A 505 -13.67 37.50 5.14
CA GLY A 505 -14.70 38.54 5.29
C GLY A 505 -15.87 38.43 4.32
N THR A 506 -16.08 37.26 3.72
CA THR A 506 -17.22 37.01 2.83
C THR A 506 -18.45 36.52 3.57
N VAL A 507 -19.62 36.87 3.06
CA VAL A 507 -20.90 36.25 3.43
C VAL A 507 -21.25 35.22 2.36
N ILE A 508 -21.35 33.95 2.74
CA ILE A 508 -21.79 32.89 1.82
C ILE A 508 -23.32 32.83 1.85
N ARG A 509 -23.95 32.87 0.68
CA ARG A 509 -25.39 32.64 0.52
C ARG A 509 -25.65 31.45 -0.38
N TYR A 510 -26.74 30.74 -0.13
CA TYR A 510 -27.03 29.48 -0.82
C TYR A 510 -28.51 29.26 -1.10
N THR A 511 -28.77 28.30 -1.98
CA THR A 511 -30.09 27.74 -2.29
C THR A 511 -29.97 26.22 -2.36
N THR A 512 -31.07 25.50 -2.14
CA THR A 512 -31.13 24.02 -2.18
C THR A 512 -32.05 23.49 -3.27
N ASP A 513 -32.69 24.39 -4.02
CA ASP A 513 -33.60 24.08 -5.13
C ASP A 513 -32.93 24.25 -6.52
N GLY A 514 -31.66 24.62 -6.54
CA GLY A 514 -30.89 24.88 -7.77
C GLY A 514 -31.07 26.28 -8.39
N THR A 515 -31.83 27.18 -7.76
CA THR A 515 -31.92 28.59 -8.17
C THR A 515 -30.63 29.36 -7.86
N GLU A 516 -30.32 30.44 -8.59
CA GLU A 516 -29.12 31.23 -8.32
C GLU A 516 -29.21 31.99 -6.98
N PRO A 517 -28.19 31.90 -6.10
CA PRO A 517 -28.19 32.68 -4.86
C PRO A 517 -28.09 34.18 -5.13
N ALA A 518 -28.98 34.96 -4.52
CA ALA A 518 -28.99 36.42 -4.54
C ALA A 518 -28.61 36.99 -3.17
N VAL A 519 -28.45 38.32 -3.07
CA VAL A 519 -28.20 39.01 -1.79
C VAL A 519 -29.35 38.81 -0.77
N SER A 520 -30.53 38.40 -1.22
CA SER A 520 -31.68 38.04 -0.37
C SER A 520 -31.74 36.57 0.01
N SER A 521 -30.92 35.68 -0.59
CA SER A 521 -30.92 34.24 -0.29
C SER A 521 -30.40 33.94 1.12
N ALA A 522 -30.67 32.74 1.64
CA ALA A 522 -30.27 32.32 2.97
C ALA A 522 -28.75 32.47 3.19
N VAL A 523 -28.36 33.01 4.35
CA VAL A 523 -26.96 33.08 4.78
C VAL A 523 -26.57 31.71 5.32
N TYR A 524 -25.39 31.23 4.93
CA TYR A 524 -24.83 30.01 5.49
C TYR A 524 -24.20 30.30 6.87
N ASP A 525 -24.80 29.76 7.93
CA ASP A 525 -24.35 29.90 9.32
C ASP A 525 -24.14 28.54 10.03
N SER A 526 -24.59 27.44 9.42
CA SER A 526 -24.55 26.09 9.96
C SER A 526 -24.56 25.03 8.84
N PRO A 527 -24.01 23.82 9.07
CA PRO A 527 -23.98 22.76 8.06
C PRO A 527 -25.37 22.38 7.55
N LEU A 528 -25.50 22.12 6.24
CA LEU A 528 -26.77 21.75 5.60
C LEU A 528 -27.00 20.24 5.73
N ILE A 529 -28.15 19.82 6.24
CA ILE A 529 -28.53 18.40 6.29
C ILE A 529 -29.43 18.07 5.10
N ILE A 530 -28.89 17.30 4.15
CA ILE A 530 -29.58 16.87 2.94
C ILE A 530 -30.21 15.50 3.16
N THR A 531 -31.53 15.39 2.96
CA THR A 531 -32.31 14.16 3.21
C THR A 531 -33.15 13.69 2.02
N GLY A 532 -33.23 14.48 0.95
CA GLY A 532 -33.74 14.10 -0.38
C GLY A 532 -32.84 14.58 -1.52
N ASP A 533 -33.26 14.35 -2.76
CA ASP A 533 -32.58 14.94 -3.92
C ASP A 533 -32.50 16.47 -3.76
N THR A 534 -31.31 17.04 -3.92
CA THR A 534 -31.06 18.46 -3.62
C THR A 534 -29.94 19.00 -4.50
N THR A 535 -30.15 20.18 -5.07
CA THR A 535 -29.09 20.91 -5.78
C THR A 535 -28.70 22.11 -4.94
N VAL A 536 -27.51 22.07 -4.37
CA VAL A 536 -26.95 23.19 -3.62
C VAL A 536 -26.24 24.12 -4.60
N LYS A 537 -26.64 25.40 -4.61
CA LYS A 537 -25.86 26.47 -5.22
C LYS A 537 -25.41 27.46 -4.17
N ALA A 538 -24.19 28.00 -4.30
CA ALA A 538 -23.62 28.93 -3.34
C ALA A 538 -22.81 30.06 -4.01
N ARG A 539 -22.90 31.26 -3.45
CA ARG A 539 -22.08 32.44 -3.84
C ARG A 539 -21.53 33.13 -2.59
N ALA A 540 -20.31 33.65 -2.70
CA ALA A 540 -19.68 34.49 -1.69
C ALA A 540 -19.80 35.97 -2.06
N PHE A 541 -20.19 36.78 -1.08
CA PHE A 541 -20.40 38.22 -1.24
C PHE A 541 -19.45 38.99 -0.33
N THR A 542 -18.86 40.06 -0.86
CA THR A 542 -18.20 41.13 -0.10
C THR A 542 -18.99 42.43 -0.32
N GLN A 543 -18.56 43.54 0.30
CA GLN A 543 -19.16 44.85 0.02
C GLN A 543 -18.98 45.29 -1.45
N GLU A 544 -17.90 44.87 -2.09
CA GLU A 544 -17.45 45.41 -3.38
C GLU A 544 -17.61 44.42 -4.54
N ALA A 545 -17.73 43.12 -4.26
CA ALA A 545 -17.72 42.08 -5.28
C ALA A 545 -18.50 40.81 -4.87
N THR A 546 -18.94 40.06 -5.88
CA THR A 546 -19.51 38.71 -5.75
C THR A 546 -18.62 37.69 -6.45
N SER A 547 -18.56 36.48 -5.90
CA SER A 547 -17.91 35.34 -6.58
C SER A 547 -18.76 34.81 -7.74
N ALA A 548 -18.16 33.93 -8.54
CA ALA A 548 -18.93 32.99 -9.38
C ALA A 548 -19.76 32.03 -8.51
N CYS A 549 -20.77 31.41 -9.12
CA CYS A 549 -21.65 30.45 -8.46
C CYS A 549 -21.01 29.06 -8.42
N ALA A 550 -20.91 28.47 -7.23
CA ALA A 550 -20.58 27.06 -7.05
C ALA A 550 -21.86 26.23 -7.07
N THR A 551 -21.81 25.03 -7.66
CA THR A 551 -22.96 24.13 -7.76
C THR A 551 -22.57 22.70 -7.40
N ALA A 552 -23.43 22.00 -6.64
CA ALA A 552 -23.34 20.57 -6.40
C ALA A 552 -24.74 19.94 -6.37
N ALA A 553 -24.89 18.79 -7.01
CA ALA A 553 -26.14 18.04 -7.02
C ALA A 553 -25.98 16.74 -6.23
N PHE A 554 -26.90 16.54 -5.29
CA PHE A 554 -26.96 15.39 -4.39
C PHE A 554 -28.23 14.59 -4.68
N ARG A 555 -28.12 13.30 -4.94
CA ARG A 555 -29.25 12.40 -5.12
C ARG A 555 -29.36 11.44 -3.94
N LYS A 556 -30.54 11.30 -3.37
CA LYS A 556 -30.77 10.25 -2.38
C LYS A 556 -30.85 8.91 -3.11
N MET A 557 -30.12 7.91 -2.63
CA MET A 557 -30.25 6.58 -3.20
C MET A 557 -31.66 6.02 -2.98
N ALA A 558 -32.33 5.63 -4.06
CA ALA A 558 -33.64 4.97 -4.01
C ALA A 558 -33.58 3.53 -3.45
N ASN A 559 -32.43 2.86 -3.54
CA ASN A 559 -32.24 1.44 -3.19
C ASN A 559 -30.98 1.22 -2.33
N SER A 560 -30.80 1.94 -1.23
CA SER A 560 -29.81 1.47 -0.24
C SER A 560 -30.28 0.15 0.37
N PRO A 561 -29.41 -0.86 0.49
CA PRO A 561 -29.68 -2.02 1.32
C PRO A 561 -30.12 -1.52 2.68
N LYS A 562 -31.36 -1.84 3.07
CA LYS A 562 -31.83 -1.54 4.41
C LYS A 562 -30.96 -2.34 5.38
N ALA A 563 -30.47 -1.72 6.45
CA ALA A 563 -29.76 -2.44 7.50
C ALA A 563 -30.62 -3.63 7.94
N ILE A 564 -30.05 -4.84 7.88
CA ILE A 564 -30.68 -6.07 8.32
C ILE A 564 -30.06 -6.42 9.67
N SER A 565 -30.90 -6.63 10.70
CA SER A 565 -30.40 -7.14 11.97
C SER A 565 -29.93 -8.59 11.78
N PRO A 566 -28.71 -8.97 12.21
CA PRO A 566 -28.20 -10.33 12.03
C PRO A 566 -29.16 -11.42 12.52
N GLU A 567 -29.86 -11.21 13.65
CA GLU A 567 -30.84 -12.17 14.21
C GLU A 567 -32.04 -12.45 13.33
N THR A 568 -32.34 -11.58 12.35
CA THR A 568 -33.48 -11.74 11.44
C THR A 568 -33.13 -12.48 10.17
N ALA A 569 -31.84 -12.69 9.89
CA ALA A 569 -31.37 -13.42 8.73
C ALA A 569 -31.24 -14.93 9.05
N ALA A 570 -31.81 -15.77 8.18
CA ALA A 570 -31.76 -17.22 8.34
C ALA A 570 -30.33 -17.76 8.33
N GLY A 571 -30.08 -18.89 9.01
CA GLY A 571 -28.78 -19.57 9.02
C GLY A 571 -27.69 -18.89 9.87
N LEU A 572 -28.03 -17.95 10.75
CA LEU A 572 -27.10 -17.34 11.70
C LEU A 572 -26.60 -18.41 12.69
N CYS A 573 -25.29 -18.67 12.72
CA CYS A 573 -24.68 -19.68 13.58
C CYS A 573 -23.67 -19.12 14.61
N LEU A 574 -23.22 -17.88 14.44
CA LEU A 574 -22.41 -17.15 15.42
C LEU A 574 -22.68 -15.66 15.37
N TRP A 575 -22.80 -15.02 16.54
CA TRP A 575 -22.82 -13.57 16.68
C TRP A 575 -22.16 -13.12 17.98
N LEU A 576 -20.96 -12.57 17.86
CA LEU A 576 -20.15 -12.06 18.97
C LEU A 576 -20.04 -10.54 18.88
N ARG A 577 -20.25 -9.84 19.98
CA ARG A 577 -20.14 -8.38 20.03
C ARG A 577 -19.36 -7.92 21.25
N ALA A 578 -18.43 -7.00 21.08
CA ALA A 578 -17.59 -6.52 22.17
C ALA A 578 -18.36 -5.61 23.14
N ASP A 579 -19.40 -4.92 22.68
CA ASP A 579 -20.25 -4.09 23.53
C ASP A 579 -21.08 -4.92 24.54
N ASP A 580 -21.43 -6.16 24.21
CA ASP A 580 -22.11 -7.07 25.14
C ASP A 580 -21.22 -7.41 26.37
N LEU A 581 -19.89 -7.35 26.23
CA LEU A 581 -18.94 -7.56 27.34
C LEU A 581 -19.00 -6.45 28.39
N LEU A 582 -19.39 -5.22 28.02
CA LEU A 582 -19.47 -4.08 28.95
C LEU A 582 -20.52 -4.27 30.06
N SER A 583 -21.43 -5.23 29.88
CA SER A 583 -22.39 -5.62 30.93
C SER A 583 -21.73 -6.34 32.12
N SER A 584 -20.56 -6.93 31.92
CA SER A 584 -19.89 -7.81 32.89
C SER A 584 -18.40 -7.48 33.10
N HIS A 585 -17.79 -6.67 32.25
CA HIS A 585 -16.38 -6.30 32.28
C HIS A 585 -16.21 -4.80 32.09
N LYS A 586 -15.11 -4.26 32.62
CA LYS A 586 -14.68 -2.87 32.40
C LYS A 586 -13.57 -2.83 31.34
N PRO A 587 -13.41 -1.72 30.60
CA PRO A 587 -12.24 -1.52 29.76
C PRO A 587 -10.94 -1.75 30.54
N GLY A 588 -10.01 -2.52 29.98
CA GLY A 588 -8.79 -2.99 30.63
C GLY A 588 -8.87 -4.41 31.22
N ASP A 589 -10.07 -4.97 31.39
CA ASP A 589 -10.23 -6.35 31.90
C ASP A 589 -9.83 -7.39 30.85
N ARG A 590 -9.25 -8.50 31.32
CA ARG A 590 -8.92 -9.66 30.46
C ARG A 590 -10.16 -10.50 30.17
N ILE A 591 -10.30 -10.91 28.92
CA ILE A 591 -11.48 -11.62 28.41
C ILE A 591 -11.17 -13.11 28.29
N ALA A 592 -11.40 -13.84 29.39
CA ALA A 592 -11.26 -15.29 29.41
C ALA A 592 -12.37 -16.00 28.62
N GLN A 593 -13.55 -15.37 28.51
CA GLN A 593 -14.67 -15.87 27.75
C GLN A 593 -15.41 -14.70 27.09
N TRP A 594 -15.66 -14.81 25.78
CA TRP A 594 -16.47 -13.88 25.02
C TRP A 594 -17.82 -14.54 24.69
N PRO A 595 -18.89 -14.24 25.45
CA PRO A 595 -20.20 -14.82 25.19
C PRO A 595 -20.74 -14.35 23.85
N ALA A 596 -21.28 -15.28 23.07
CA ALA A 596 -21.98 -14.97 21.84
C ALA A 596 -23.46 -14.72 22.13
N LYS A 597 -24.06 -13.75 21.44
CA LYS A 597 -25.50 -13.53 21.44
C LYS A 597 -26.23 -14.70 20.76
N ILE A 598 -25.61 -15.29 19.74
CA ILE A 598 -26.04 -16.53 19.07
C ILE A 598 -24.80 -17.40 18.85
N GLY A 599 -24.91 -18.70 19.12
CA GLY A 599 -23.80 -19.65 18.99
C GLY A 599 -22.97 -19.82 20.27
N PRO A 600 -21.88 -20.59 20.20
CA PRO A 600 -21.00 -20.83 21.35
C PRO A 600 -20.13 -19.61 21.69
N ALA A 601 -19.76 -19.48 22.96
CA ALA A 601 -18.78 -18.48 23.39
C ALA A 601 -17.38 -18.79 22.85
N MET A 602 -16.58 -17.75 22.57
CA MET A 602 -15.14 -17.95 22.44
C MET A 602 -14.51 -18.06 23.82
N VAL A 603 -13.56 -18.97 23.98
CA VAL A 603 -12.85 -19.19 25.25
C VAL A 603 -11.35 -19.02 25.07
N ALA A 604 -10.71 -18.38 26.04
CA ALA A 604 -9.27 -18.38 26.16
C ALA A 604 -8.83 -19.71 26.75
N GLU A 605 -7.97 -20.43 26.05
CA GLU A 605 -7.43 -21.70 26.53
C GLU A 605 -5.91 -21.60 26.69
N PRO A 606 -5.33 -22.13 27.79
CA PRO A 606 -3.90 -22.12 28.03
C PRO A 606 -3.22 -23.22 27.21
N VAL A 607 -3.21 -23.04 25.88
CA VAL A 607 -2.54 -23.96 24.95
C VAL A 607 -1.10 -23.50 24.71
N LYS A 608 -0.21 -24.47 24.49
CA LYS A 608 1.17 -24.18 24.12
C LYS A 608 1.22 -23.70 22.67
N LEU A 609 1.64 -22.46 22.51
CA LEU A 609 1.92 -21.79 21.25
C LEU A 609 3.22 -22.35 20.66
N ALA A 610 3.44 -22.21 19.35
CA ALA A 610 4.62 -22.83 18.74
C ALA A 610 5.94 -22.11 19.02
N ASN A 611 5.89 -20.84 19.40
CA ASN A 611 7.04 -20.15 19.99
C ASN A 611 7.36 -20.67 21.42
N GLY A 612 6.57 -21.63 21.94
CA GLY A 612 6.74 -22.23 23.25
C GLY A 612 6.00 -21.52 24.38
N ALA A 613 5.42 -20.34 24.13
CA ALA A 613 4.64 -19.59 25.11
C ALA A 613 3.28 -20.26 25.38
N ILE A 614 2.64 -19.88 26.49
CA ILE A 614 1.27 -20.30 26.81
C ILE A 614 0.33 -19.19 26.38
N ALA A 615 -0.76 -19.55 25.70
CA ALA A 615 -1.75 -18.58 25.27
C ALA A 615 -2.38 -17.83 26.46
N THR A 616 -2.72 -16.57 26.23
CA THR A 616 -3.33 -15.68 27.22
C THR A 616 -4.68 -15.16 26.75
N ALA A 617 -5.44 -14.59 27.69
CA ALA A 617 -6.68 -13.90 27.37
C ALA A 617 -6.40 -12.46 26.86
N PRO A 618 -7.07 -12.02 25.78
CA PRO A 618 -7.02 -10.63 25.29
C PRO A 618 -7.70 -9.65 26.26
N VAL A 619 -7.69 -8.36 25.95
CA VAL A 619 -8.22 -7.28 26.81
C VAL A 619 -9.41 -6.60 26.14
N LEU A 620 -10.41 -6.18 26.92
CA LEU A 620 -11.50 -5.33 26.41
C LEU A 620 -11.09 -3.86 26.38
N GLU A 621 -11.26 -3.22 25.23
CA GLU A 621 -11.08 -1.78 25.05
C GLU A 621 -12.44 -1.08 24.91
N GLY A 622 -12.62 0.06 25.58
CA GLY A 622 -13.89 0.78 25.59
C GLY A 622 -14.14 1.67 24.37
N ALA A 623 -13.08 2.08 23.67
CA ALA A 623 -13.13 3.06 22.58
C ALA A 623 -12.07 2.76 21.50
N ALA A 624 -12.00 1.50 21.07
CA ALA A 624 -11.02 1.07 20.07
C ALA A 624 -11.43 1.48 18.65
N ILE A 625 -12.55 0.98 18.12
CA ILE A 625 -12.94 1.18 16.72
C ILE A 625 -13.91 2.34 16.62
N ASN A 626 -13.47 3.51 16.13
CA ASN A 626 -14.29 4.71 15.97
C ASN A 626 -15.11 5.05 17.23
N GLN A 627 -14.45 5.06 18.39
CA GLN A 627 -15.05 5.29 19.71
C GLN A 627 -16.05 4.20 20.17
N LYS A 628 -16.00 3.00 19.56
CA LYS A 628 -16.77 1.83 19.99
C LYS A 628 -15.88 0.76 20.62
N PRO A 629 -16.44 -0.11 21.50
CA PRO A 629 -15.68 -1.16 22.17
C PRO A 629 -15.13 -2.22 21.22
N ALA A 630 -14.00 -2.83 21.58
CA ALA A 630 -13.44 -3.98 20.88
C ALA A 630 -12.64 -4.88 21.83
N VAL A 631 -12.48 -6.16 21.47
CA VAL A 631 -11.53 -7.06 22.13
C VAL A 631 -10.17 -6.92 21.45
N ARG A 632 -9.15 -6.55 22.21
CA ARG A 632 -7.79 -6.25 21.75
C ARG A 632 -6.83 -7.38 22.07
N PHE A 633 -6.12 -7.82 21.04
CA PHE A 633 -5.07 -8.84 21.05
C PHE A 633 -3.74 -8.13 20.83
N SER A 634 -2.86 -8.08 21.84
CA SER A 634 -1.73 -7.12 21.82
C SER A 634 -0.38 -7.68 22.26
N ASN A 635 -0.33 -8.87 22.86
CA ASN A 635 0.91 -9.42 23.42
C ASN A 635 1.51 -10.59 22.61
N GLY A 636 0.95 -10.88 21.43
CA GLY A 636 1.40 -12.01 20.60
C GLY A 636 1.19 -13.40 21.21
N SER A 637 0.54 -13.49 22.37
CA SER A 637 0.10 -14.74 22.99
C SER A 637 -1.41 -14.81 23.21
N ASP A 638 -2.13 -13.72 22.98
CA ASP A 638 -3.58 -13.69 23.14
C ASP A 638 -4.27 -14.62 22.14
N LEU A 639 -5.18 -15.46 22.63
CA LEU A 639 -5.89 -16.43 21.79
C LEU A 639 -7.29 -16.69 22.35
N LEU A 640 -8.29 -16.57 21.48
CA LEU A 640 -9.67 -17.00 21.73
C LEU A 640 -10.06 -18.06 20.70
N VAL A 641 -10.73 -19.12 21.17
CA VAL A 641 -11.09 -20.27 20.34
C VAL A 641 -12.54 -20.69 20.57
N ILE A 642 -13.21 -21.08 19.49
CA ILE A 642 -14.41 -21.91 19.53
C ILE A 642 -14.05 -23.30 18.99
N PRO A 643 -14.04 -24.34 19.83
CA PRO A 643 -13.63 -25.66 19.37
C PRO A 643 -14.55 -26.23 18.28
N ASP A 644 -13.97 -26.75 17.18
CA ASP A 644 -14.65 -27.50 16.10
C ASP A 644 -15.74 -26.73 15.33
N PHE A 645 -15.85 -25.41 15.55
CA PHE A 645 -16.89 -24.58 14.95
C PHE A 645 -16.86 -24.57 13.41
N ALA A 646 -15.67 -24.49 12.80
CA ALA A 646 -15.55 -24.42 11.35
C ALA A 646 -15.92 -25.74 10.66
N ASN A 647 -15.58 -26.88 11.26
CA ASN A 647 -16.06 -28.17 10.75
C ASN A 647 -17.59 -28.28 10.85
N LYS A 648 -18.15 -27.80 11.95
CA LYS A 648 -19.58 -27.89 12.21
C LYS A 648 -20.41 -26.97 11.31
N HIS A 649 -19.91 -25.77 10.99
CA HIS A 649 -20.72 -24.72 10.35
C HIS A 649 -20.14 -24.14 9.06
N LEU A 650 -18.85 -24.32 8.76
CA LEU A 650 -18.16 -23.65 7.65
C LEU A 650 -17.54 -24.60 6.61
N GLY A 651 -17.84 -25.91 6.67
CA GLY A 651 -17.39 -26.91 5.68
C GLY A 651 -18.17 -26.90 4.36
N GLY A 652 -19.27 -26.13 4.28
CA GLY A 652 -20.11 -25.99 3.10
C GLY A 652 -20.19 -24.54 2.62
N ALA A 653 -21.39 -24.10 2.25
CA ALA A 653 -21.66 -22.69 2.01
C ALA A 653 -21.59 -21.91 3.32
N PHE A 654 -20.96 -20.73 3.33
CA PHE A 654 -20.94 -19.86 4.50
C PHE A 654 -20.77 -18.39 4.13
N THR A 655 -21.11 -17.52 5.09
CA THR A 655 -20.79 -16.10 5.03
C THR A 655 -20.32 -15.63 6.41
N VAL A 656 -19.14 -15.01 6.50
CA VAL A 656 -18.58 -14.50 7.76
C VAL A 656 -18.26 -13.03 7.63
N PHE A 657 -18.66 -12.25 8.63
CA PHE A 657 -18.36 -10.83 8.78
C PHE A 657 -17.45 -10.60 9.97
N MET A 658 -16.53 -9.65 9.85
CA MET A 658 -15.66 -9.22 10.94
C MET A 658 -15.45 -7.71 10.88
N VAL A 659 -15.70 -7.03 12.00
CA VAL A 659 -15.31 -5.62 12.19
C VAL A 659 -14.01 -5.60 12.99
N THR A 660 -12.94 -5.10 12.36
CA THR A 660 -11.60 -5.19 12.93
C THR A 660 -10.71 -4.00 12.54
N ARG A 661 -9.79 -3.66 13.45
CA ARG A 661 -8.62 -2.82 13.20
C ARG A 661 -7.37 -3.62 13.54
N ALA A 662 -6.76 -4.22 12.53
CA ALA A 662 -5.56 -5.03 12.72
C ALA A 662 -4.28 -4.20 12.67
N GLU A 663 -3.24 -4.60 13.38
CA GLU A 663 -1.90 -3.99 13.31
C GLU A 663 -1.04 -4.57 12.18
N ASP A 664 -1.50 -5.65 11.56
CA ASP A 664 -0.89 -6.26 10.39
C ASP A 664 -1.96 -6.89 9.45
N GLY A 665 -1.52 -7.34 8.27
CA GLY A 665 -2.42 -7.91 7.26
C GLY A 665 -2.89 -9.34 7.56
N LEU A 666 -2.16 -10.09 8.37
CA LEU A 666 -2.40 -11.52 8.62
C LEU A 666 -3.33 -11.75 9.81
N PHE A 667 -3.57 -10.71 10.61
CA PHE A 667 -4.58 -10.71 11.65
C PHE A 667 -5.96 -11.09 11.10
N GLY A 668 -6.61 -12.04 11.79
CA GLY A 668 -7.92 -12.56 11.39
C GLY A 668 -8.30 -13.82 12.14
N ALA A 669 -9.23 -14.58 11.56
CA ALA A 669 -9.71 -15.84 12.13
C ALA A 669 -9.30 -17.05 11.28
N CYS A 670 -9.15 -18.21 11.90
CA CYS A 670 -8.99 -19.48 11.18
C CYS A 670 -10.01 -20.52 11.58
N GLY A 671 -10.40 -21.35 10.61
CA GLY A 671 -11.18 -22.57 10.76
C GLY A 671 -10.34 -23.84 10.88
N ASN A 672 -9.19 -23.80 11.55
CA ASN A 672 -8.19 -24.89 11.54
C ASN A 672 -7.73 -25.27 12.97
N ALA A 673 -6.61 -25.96 13.13
CA ALA A 673 -6.07 -26.32 14.44
C ALA A 673 -5.86 -25.07 15.31
N ARG A 674 -5.95 -25.20 16.64
CA ARG A 674 -5.87 -24.07 17.59
C ARG A 674 -4.60 -23.23 17.44
N ASN A 675 -3.56 -23.83 16.90
CA ASN A 675 -2.24 -23.25 16.63
C ASN A 675 -1.96 -23.07 15.12
N GLY A 676 -2.98 -23.12 14.25
CA GLY A 676 -2.84 -22.90 12.81
C GLY A 676 -2.14 -23.99 12.00
N ASN A 677 -1.71 -25.10 12.62
CA ASN A 677 -0.93 -26.16 11.98
C ASN A 677 -1.73 -27.28 11.30
N GLY A 678 -3.06 -27.20 11.24
CA GLY A 678 -3.79 -28.24 10.53
C GLY A 678 -3.49 -28.13 9.02
N GLY A 679 -3.16 -29.26 8.40
CA GLY A 679 -2.75 -29.29 7.00
C GLY A 679 -3.87 -28.86 6.03
N ILE A 680 -3.65 -29.10 4.75
CA ILE A 680 -4.68 -28.90 3.72
C ILE A 680 -5.80 -29.95 3.96
N PRO A 681 -7.09 -29.54 4.02
CA PRO A 681 -7.60 -28.20 3.72
C PRO A 681 -7.62 -27.25 4.94
N ARG A 682 -7.45 -25.95 4.67
CA ARG A 682 -7.39 -24.84 5.64
C ARG A 682 -8.44 -23.77 5.31
N LEU A 683 -8.92 -23.06 6.32
CA LEU A 683 -9.78 -21.88 6.17
C LEU A 683 -9.16 -20.73 6.96
N TYR A 684 -8.64 -19.72 6.29
CA TYR A 684 -8.12 -18.51 6.94
C TYR A 684 -8.83 -17.28 6.40
N LEU A 685 -9.42 -16.52 7.30
CA LEU A 685 -10.18 -15.30 7.07
C LEU A 685 -9.33 -14.13 7.60
N MET A 686 -8.38 -13.67 6.80
CA MET A 686 -7.42 -12.63 7.19
C MET A 686 -7.76 -11.30 6.54
N ARG A 687 -7.20 -10.24 7.11
CA ARG A 687 -7.35 -8.90 6.57
C ARG A 687 -6.72 -8.73 5.18
N ASP A 688 -5.66 -9.47 4.87
CA ASP A 688 -4.93 -9.39 3.59
C ASP A 688 -5.21 -10.55 2.62
N ALA A 689 -5.91 -11.59 3.06
CA ALA A 689 -6.12 -12.79 2.29
C ALA A 689 -7.26 -13.66 2.82
N LEU A 690 -7.94 -14.33 1.89
CA LEU A 690 -8.80 -15.47 2.17
C LEU A 690 -8.09 -16.73 1.65
N PHE A 691 -7.63 -17.58 2.57
CA PHE A 691 -7.11 -18.91 2.22
C PHE A 691 -8.21 -19.93 2.39
N TYR A 692 -8.41 -20.73 1.35
CA TYR A 692 -9.36 -21.83 1.37
C TYR A 692 -8.72 -23.05 0.69
N ASN A 693 -8.68 -24.17 1.41
CA ASN A 693 -8.02 -25.39 0.96
C ASN A 693 -6.54 -25.13 0.56
N ALA A 694 -6.09 -25.53 -0.63
CA ALA A 694 -4.72 -25.32 -1.08
C ALA A 694 -4.46 -23.88 -1.53
N SER A 695 -5.51 -23.14 -1.89
CA SER A 695 -5.42 -21.87 -2.63
C SER A 695 -5.79 -20.65 -1.79
N SER A 696 -5.52 -19.47 -2.32
CA SER A 696 -5.81 -18.20 -1.66
C SER A 696 -6.18 -17.11 -2.63
N VAL A 697 -7.03 -16.19 -2.20
CA VAL A 697 -7.28 -14.92 -2.89
C VAL A 697 -6.88 -13.76 -1.98
N LYS A 698 -6.30 -12.70 -2.55
CA LYS A 698 -5.78 -11.56 -1.79
C LYS A 698 -6.86 -10.51 -1.53
N VAL A 699 -6.89 -9.98 -0.30
CA VAL A 699 -7.79 -8.92 0.17
C VAL A 699 -6.95 -7.67 0.45
N GLY A 700 -7.38 -6.49 0.01
CA GLY A 700 -6.52 -5.29 -0.05
C GLY A 700 -6.63 -4.32 1.14
N ALA A 701 -6.63 -4.75 2.40
CA ALA A 701 -6.84 -3.84 3.55
C ALA A 701 -5.55 -3.41 4.27
N ALA A 702 -5.47 -2.13 4.66
CA ALA A 702 -4.33 -1.55 5.38
C ALA A 702 -4.34 -1.90 6.88
N PRO A 703 -3.19 -2.24 7.49
CA PRO A 703 -3.05 -2.25 8.94
C PRO A 703 -3.31 -0.87 9.56
N GLY A 704 -3.78 -0.85 10.81
CA GLY A 704 -4.07 0.35 11.59
C GLY A 704 -5.42 0.99 11.31
N THR A 705 -6.12 0.63 10.23
CA THR A 705 -7.43 1.23 9.89
C THR A 705 -8.60 0.36 10.33
N ALA A 706 -9.69 0.97 10.76
CA ALA A 706 -10.93 0.24 11.02
C ALA A 706 -11.51 -0.27 9.69
N ALA A 707 -11.93 -1.54 9.64
CA ALA A 707 -12.56 -2.09 8.45
C ALA A 707 -13.64 -3.11 8.76
N LEU A 708 -14.51 -3.27 7.77
CA LEU A 708 -15.49 -4.34 7.66
C LEU A 708 -15.03 -5.35 6.62
N LEU A 709 -14.78 -6.58 7.06
CA LEU A 709 -14.46 -7.72 6.20
C LEU A 709 -15.67 -8.63 6.07
N SER A 710 -15.91 -9.11 4.86
CA SER A 710 -16.94 -10.10 4.54
C SER A 710 -16.35 -11.19 3.66
N PHE A 711 -16.56 -12.45 4.02
CA PHE A 711 -16.04 -13.62 3.32
C PHE A 711 -17.20 -14.54 3.03
N ALA A 712 -17.32 -14.99 1.79
CA ALA A 712 -18.41 -15.83 1.33
C ALA A 712 -17.86 -17.04 0.56
N HIS A 713 -18.45 -18.20 0.82
CA HIS A 713 -18.25 -19.42 0.05
C HIS A 713 -19.62 -19.92 -0.42
N ASP A 714 -19.75 -20.21 -1.72
CA ASP A 714 -21.04 -20.59 -2.32
C ASP A 714 -21.50 -22.01 -1.96
N GLY A 715 -20.56 -22.84 -1.50
CA GLY A 715 -20.75 -24.25 -1.13
C GLY A 715 -20.46 -25.22 -2.28
N GLY A 716 -20.20 -24.68 -3.47
CA GLY A 716 -19.66 -25.39 -4.62
C GLY A 716 -18.16 -25.19 -4.67
N SER A 717 -17.71 -24.23 -5.47
CA SER A 717 -16.29 -24.01 -5.77
C SER A 717 -15.92 -22.53 -5.92
N THR A 718 -16.74 -21.62 -5.36
CA THR A 718 -16.51 -20.18 -5.46
C THR A 718 -16.37 -19.56 -4.08
N ILE A 719 -15.33 -18.74 -3.94
CA ILE A 719 -15.14 -17.86 -2.79
C ILE A 719 -15.11 -16.40 -3.22
N ALA A 720 -15.55 -15.53 -2.32
CA ALA A 720 -15.44 -14.09 -2.48
C ALA A 720 -15.06 -13.43 -1.16
N ALA A 721 -14.28 -12.36 -1.25
CA ALA A 721 -13.92 -11.52 -0.13
C ALA A 721 -14.21 -10.06 -0.45
N TYR A 722 -14.68 -9.35 0.57
CA TYR A 722 -15.14 -7.98 0.49
C TYR A 722 -14.50 -7.15 1.60
N LEU A 723 -14.06 -5.95 1.24
CA LEU A 723 -13.55 -4.93 2.15
C LEU A 723 -14.45 -3.72 2.06
N ASN A 724 -15.05 -3.31 3.19
CA ASN A 724 -15.93 -2.14 3.26
C ASN A 724 -17.01 -2.17 2.16
N SER A 725 -17.65 -3.33 2.00
CA SER A 725 -18.65 -3.69 0.98
C SER A 725 -18.16 -3.85 -0.46
N ASN A 726 -16.95 -3.42 -0.79
CA ASN A 726 -16.37 -3.64 -2.11
C ASN A 726 -15.85 -5.06 -2.25
N ARG A 727 -16.20 -5.73 -3.35
CA ARG A 727 -15.62 -7.04 -3.66
C ARG A 727 -14.17 -6.84 -4.09
N THR A 728 -13.23 -7.27 -3.26
CA THR A 728 -11.79 -7.12 -3.52
C THR A 728 -11.18 -8.38 -4.12
N ALA A 729 -11.80 -9.54 -3.89
CA ALA A 729 -11.25 -10.82 -4.32
C ALA A 729 -12.36 -11.80 -4.68
N THR A 730 -12.09 -12.64 -5.68
CA THR A 730 -12.91 -13.78 -6.04
C THR A 730 -12.01 -14.91 -6.52
N GLY A 731 -12.36 -16.14 -6.19
CA GLY A 731 -11.67 -17.34 -6.66
C GLY A 731 -12.71 -18.38 -7.03
N SER A 732 -12.51 -19.08 -8.15
CA SER A 732 -13.37 -20.18 -8.58
C SER A 732 -12.55 -21.32 -9.17
N GLY A 733 -13.01 -22.56 -8.98
CA GLY A 733 -12.35 -23.75 -9.50
C GLY A 733 -12.18 -24.86 -8.47
N ALA A 734 -11.63 -26.00 -8.89
CA ALA A 734 -11.53 -27.21 -8.07
C ALA A 734 -10.78 -26.99 -6.74
N ASP A 735 -9.77 -26.11 -6.73
CA ASP A 735 -9.01 -25.81 -5.52
C ASP A 735 -9.83 -25.08 -4.45
N PHE A 736 -10.94 -24.45 -4.84
CA PHE A 736 -11.88 -23.76 -3.96
C PHE A 736 -13.14 -24.60 -3.68
N ALA A 737 -13.13 -25.90 -4.00
CA ALA A 737 -14.27 -26.77 -3.74
C ALA A 737 -14.54 -26.89 -2.22
N ALA A 738 -15.81 -26.84 -1.83
CA ALA A 738 -16.22 -26.95 -0.43
C ALA A 738 -15.62 -28.21 0.22
N VAL A 739 -15.09 -28.05 1.43
CA VAL A 739 -14.39 -29.13 2.14
C VAL A 739 -15.20 -29.64 3.33
N GLY A 740 -15.46 -30.94 3.38
CA GLY A 740 -16.24 -31.53 4.47
C GLY A 740 -15.56 -31.50 5.84
N ARG A 741 -14.24 -31.20 5.91
CA ARG A 741 -13.49 -31.13 7.18
C ARG A 741 -12.18 -30.37 7.03
N PHE A 742 -11.94 -29.40 7.90
CA PHE A 742 -10.67 -28.71 8.11
C PHE A 742 -9.84 -29.39 9.22
N GLY A 743 -8.51 -29.23 9.20
CA GLY A 743 -7.65 -29.78 10.25
C GLY A 743 -8.03 -29.25 11.65
N GLY A 744 -8.50 -30.10 12.56
CA GLY A 744 -8.99 -29.67 13.88
C GLY A 744 -10.29 -28.84 13.88
N GLY A 745 -10.53 -27.99 12.87
CA GLY A 745 -11.79 -27.28 12.61
C GLY A 745 -12.22 -26.24 13.62
N HIS A 746 -11.32 -25.73 14.46
CA HIS A 746 -11.68 -24.70 15.45
C HIS A 746 -11.81 -23.33 14.78
N PHE A 747 -12.61 -22.43 15.35
CA PHE A 747 -12.65 -21.03 14.95
C PHE A 747 -11.84 -20.19 15.94
N ALA A 748 -10.62 -19.78 15.58
CA ALA A 748 -9.65 -19.19 16.50
C ALA A 748 -9.12 -17.82 16.04
N ILE A 749 -8.82 -16.93 17.00
CA ILE A 749 -8.36 -15.55 16.78
C ILE A 749 -7.28 -15.18 17.81
N PRO A 750 -6.16 -14.54 17.40
CA PRO A 750 -5.80 -14.20 16.03
C PRO A 750 -5.14 -15.40 15.33
N PHE A 751 -5.21 -15.43 14.00
CA PHE A 751 -4.59 -16.50 13.20
C PHE A 751 -3.11 -16.24 12.91
N TRP A 752 -2.36 -17.34 12.73
CA TRP A 752 -0.93 -17.44 12.53
C TRP A 752 -0.62 -18.18 11.20
N CYS A 753 -0.04 -17.50 10.20
CA CYS A 753 0.69 -18.17 9.11
C CYS A 753 2.20 -17.81 9.11
N GLY A 754 3.05 -18.77 9.51
CA GLY A 754 4.53 -18.66 9.39
C GLY A 754 5.32 -18.37 10.68
N ASN A 755 5.18 -19.18 11.72
CA ASN A 755 5.60 -18.98 13.12
C ASN A 755 5.26 -17.66 13.88
N GLU A 756 4.38 -16.76 13.41
CA GLU A 756 4.15 -15.45 14.05
C GLU A 756 2.66 -15.15 14.40
N TYR A 757 2.44 -14.57 15.59
CA TYR A 757 1.14 -14.10 16.08
C TYR A 757 0.96 -12.60 15.78
N HIS A 758 -0.29 -12.19 15.64
CA HIS A 758 -0.68 -10.92 15.06
C HIS A 758 -1.52 -10.07 16.01
N GLY A 759 -1.34 -8.75 15.93
CA GLY A 759 -1.97 -7.78 16.84
C GLY A 759 -3.19 -7.11 16.22
N GLY A 760 -4.19 -6.76 17.02
CA GLY A 760 -5.36 -6.06 16.51
C GLY A 760 -6.58 -6.05 17.43
N ASP A 761 -7.56 -5.28 17.00
CA ASP A 761 -8.85 -5.10 17.65
C ASP A 761 -9.96 -5.81 16.85
N VAL A 762 -10.83 -6.57 17.51
CA VAL A 762 -12.05 -7.15 16.93
C VAL A 762 -13.26 -6.66 17.70
N ALA A 763 -14.17 -5.96 17.02
CA ALA A 763 -15.38 -5.44 17.66
C ALA A 763 -16.59 -6.37 17.50
N GLU A 764 -16.74 -7.02 16.35
CA GLU A 764 -17.92 -7.83 16.05
C GLU A 764 -17.61 -8.93 15.03
N ILE A 765 -18.15 -10.13 15.27
CA ILE A 765 -18.08 -11.28 14.36
C ILE A 765 -19.48 -11.84 14.17
N ILE A 766 -19.86 -12.06 12.91
CA ILE A 766 -21.14 -12.68 12.53
C ILE A 766 -20.84 -13.80 11.54
N ALA A 767 -21.37 -15.00 11.75
CA ALA A 767 -21.23 -16.11 10.81
C ALA A 767 -22.58 -16.74 10.47
N PHE A 768 -22.75 -17.07 9.20
CA PHE A 768 -23.88 -17.79 8.65
C PHE A 768 -23.43 -19.09 8.01
N GLU A 769 -24.16 -20.18 8.24
CA GLU A 769 -23.93 -21.51 7.64
C GLU A 769 -24.56 -21.62 6.23
N ARG A 770 -24.55 -20.50 5.49
CA ARG A 770 -25.01 -20.41 4.11
C ARG A 770 -24.34 -19.26 3.37
N HIS A 771 -24.42 -19.32 2.05
CA HIS A 771 -24.13 -18.19 1.19
C HIS A 771 -25.28 -17.19 1.24
N LEU A 772 -25.05 -16.00 1.79
CA LEU A 772 -26.03 -14.92 1.78
C LEU A 772 -26.21 -14.40 0.36
N THR A 773 -27.43 -13.98 0.01
CA THR A 773 -27.64 -13.21 -1.20
C THR A 773 -26.91 -11.87 -1.11
N ALA A 774 -26.64 -11.23 -2.25
CA ALA A 774 -26.00 -9.91 -2.26
C ALA A 774 -26.76 -8.89 -1.40
N GLY A 775 -28.09 -8.85 -1.47
CA GLY A 775 -28.92 -7.94 -0.69
C GLY A 775 -28.90 -8.23 0.81
N GLU A 776 -28.90 -9.51 1.21
CA GLU A 776 -28.77 -9.88 2.62
C GLU A 776 -27.40 -9.51 3.17
N ARG A 777 -26.32 -9.87 2.46
CA ARG A 777 -24.95 -9.52 2.82
C ARG A 777 -24.80 -8.01 2.98
N GLU A 778 -25.24 -7.25 1.98
CA GLU A 778 -25.14 -5.79 2.01
C GLU A 778 -26.01 -5.17 3.10
N GLY A 779 -27.14 -5.78 3.45
CA GLY A 779 -27.95 -5.36 4.61
C GLY A 779 -27.23 -5.57 5.95
N ILE A 780 -26.52 -6.69 6.13
CA ILE A 780 -25.67 -6.93 7.32
C ILE A 780 -24.47 -5.96 7.33
N GLU A 781 -23.83 -5.74 6.19
CA GLU A 781 -22.72 -4.79 6.07
C GLU A 781 -23.16 -3.36 6.39
N GLN A 782 -24.36 -2.97 5.96
CA GLN A 782 -24.96 -1.68 6.29
C GLN A 782 -25.22 -1.55 7.80
N TYR A 783 -25.75 -2.60 8.45
CA TYR A 783 -25.90 -2.63 9.91
C TYR A 783 -24.56 -2.35 10.63
N LEU A 784 -23.49 -3.04 10.21
CA LEU A 784 -22.16 -2.87 10.80
C LEU A 784 -21.56 -1.48 10.50
N ALA A 785 -21.72 -0.99 9.28
CA ALA A 785 -21.22 0.32 8.87
C ALA A 785 -21.87 1.46 9.67
N GLU A 786 -23.18 1.41 9.88
CA GLU A 786 -23.93 2.36 10.70
C GLU A 786 -23.49 2.31 12.16
N LYS A 787 -23.36 1.10 12.73
CA LYS A 787 -22.98 0.90 14.13
C LYS A 787 -21.57 1.41 14.44
N TYR A 788 -20.60 1.18 13.55
CA TYR A 788 -19.18 1.50 13.75
C TYR A 788 -18.70 2.72 12.97
N HIS A 789 -19.60 3.47 12.34
CA HIS A 789 -19.27 4.68 11.55
C HIS A 789 -18.22 4.40 10.46
N LEU A 790 -18.31 3.25 9.80
CA LEU A 790 -17.36 2.84 8.75
C LEU A 790 -17.79 3.40 7.40
N ARG A 791 -16.83 3.92 6.63
CA ARG A 791 -17.06 4.29 5.23
C ARG A 791 -17.09 3.01 4.38
N VAL A 792 -18.25 2.68 3.84
CA VAL A 792 -18.39 1.63 2.83
C VAL A 792 -18.36 2.24 1.44
N SER A 793 -17.28 1.97 0.70
CA SER A 793 -17.16 2.30 -0.71
C SER A 793 -18.08 1.35 -1.49
N ARG A 794 -19.02 1.89 -2.27
CA ARG A 794 -19.87 1.08 -3.13
C ARG A 794 -19.33 1.18 -4.56
N GLN A 795 -18.78 0.09 -5.09
CA GLN A 795 -18.57 -0.05 -6.53
C GLN A 795 -19.93 -0.08 -7.21
N TRP A 796 -20.27 0.99 -7.92
CA TRP A 796 -21.54 1.10 -8.64
C TRP A 796 -21.48 0.31 -9.94
N ARG A 797 -22.45 -0.60 -10.11
CA ARG A 797 -22.76 -1.26 -11.39
C ARG A 797 -23.15 -0.21 -12.43
#